data_AF-A0A9W8R777-F1
#
_entry.id   AF-A0A9W8R777-F1
#
_cell.length_a   1.000
_cell.length_b   1.000
_cell.length_c   1.000
_cell.angle_alpha   90.00
_cell.angle_beta   90.00
_cell.angle_gamma   90.00
#
_symmetry.space_group_name_H-M   'P 1'
#
loop_
_entity.id
_entity.type
_entity.pdbx_description
1 polymer ?
#
loop_
_entity_poly.entity_id
_entity_poly.type
_entity_poly.pdbx_seq_one_letter_code
_entity_poly.pdbx_strand_id
1 'polypeptide(L)'
;MATSRLWRSVVAQVFEQEFPRVPLRHVLVDTASMILSSDPLSLNGIILAENMFGDILSDQAGGILGSPDILASAAVSAIQRGSSRGTPGIFEPFNLKPGGKAVNPLGSIQAVGLMLELSLDLAVESEALSKAIRRTLDPIELVGSDTRTVDLGGSATADSFMDTLLHNLDYYLEALNSAEAAAVQTIPSLPATSESFKIPSKRRPMSVIEKILTHAGVGLTKSHVEPGEMICVKVDWTVTSELLWAGMEKTYDKMGRPRPYRNDRLWLAVDHTVDPRTNHQPRQRGLMAKAERFRREAKIIDYLPANTSIMHTDFTRERAQPGRIVVGSDSHTCSAGSMGSFAVGFGAADVVMPMVTGETWFRVPEVCRINFVGKLPFGIGGKDVILHILGLFKRNTIAFQRAVEYGGPGLKELSMDARFAIANMTTEVGGMGACFEADEETSAWIARRQQPEHREGGLYFRADPDARYVEERTIDLSEVSVTMALYPIPDDVVLVSEKAGMKLDGCFIGACTTTEEDLIVGALVLEAGLRAGIRPVTHGKRRVTPGSLIIIKRLERHGLLEIYKQAGFEIGAPGCSYCVGINDVDVAGEGEVWLSSQNRNFRNRMGKGSLGNITGAAAVAASSFDMVVRDPKYLLDQLDRDKLERIVKGSRSSMDISVVISEPEPQISSNKTPSLLNGNELNEPASSTQSTLRVVRSKVQRFGENVDTDAIIPAEFMPGIDNADLGSHCFQYYRPSFRDKAKQGSRIM
;
A
#
# COMPACT_ATOMS: atom_id res chain seq x y z
N MET A 1 -1.87 -53.86 5.36
CA MET A 1 -1.73 -54.02 3.89
C MET A 1 -3.02 -53.75 3.12
N ALA A 2 -4.20 -54.28 3.50
CA ALA A 2 -5.45 -53.98 2.79
C ALA A 2 -5.88 -52.51 2.92
N THR A 3 -5.77 -51.92 4.12
CA THR A 3 -6.10 -50.51 4.38
C THR A 3 -5.25 -49.55 3.55
N SER A 4 -3.93 -49.72 3.52
CA SER A 4 -3.05 -48.83 2.74
C SER A 4 -3.21 -48.97 1.23
N ARG A 5 -3.63 -50.16 0.74
CA ARG A 5 -4.03 -50.33 -0.67
C ARG A 5 -5.33 -49.59 -0.97
N LEU A 6 -6.32 -49.68 -0.08
CA LEU A 6 -7.57 -48.95 -0.19
C LEU A 6 -7.33 -47.44 -0.15
N TRP A 7 -6.56 -46.94 0.83
CA TRP A 7 -6.20 -45.53 0.94
C TRP A 7 -5.54 -45.02 -0.33
N ARG A 8 -4.53 -45.74 -0.84
CA ARG A 8 -3.85 -45.39 -2.09
C ARG A 8 -4.80 -45.35 -3.29
N SER A 9 -5.72 -46.31 -3.40
CA SER A 9 -6.70 -46.34 -4.49
C SER A 9 -7.69 -45.17 -4.41
N VAL A 10 -8.18 -44.84 -3.21
CA VAL A 10 -9.11 -43.73 -2.99
C VAL A 10 -8.43 -42.39 -3.27
N VAL A 11 -7.23 -42.17 -2.73
CA VAL A 11 -6.47 -40.93 -2.97
C VAL A 11 -6.18 -40.76 -4.45
N ALA A 12 -5.74 -41.81 -5.15
CA ALA A 12 -5.49 -41.74 -6.59
C ALA A 12 -6.77 -41.38 -7.37
N GLN A 13 -7.91 -42.01 -7.03
CA GLN A 13 -9.18 -41.73 -7.66
C GLN A 13 -9.67 -40.29 -7.42
N VAL A 14 -9.59 -39.78 -6.18
CA VAL A 14 -9.99 -38.41 -5.84
C VAL A 14 -9.13 -37.39 -6.59
N PHE A 15 -7.80 -37.58 -6.60
CA PHE A 15 -6.92 -36.67 -7.32
C PHE A 15 -7.14 -36.71 -8.84
N GLU A 16 -7.41 -37.88 -9.42
CA GLU A 16 -7.71 -38.00 -10.84
C GLU A 16 -9.04 -37.33 -11.22
N GLN A 17 -10.06 -37.45 -10.38
CA GLN A 17 -11.42 -36.96 -10.68
C GLN A 17 -11.62 -35.49 -10.30
N GLU A 18 -11.16 -35.09 -9.11
CA GLU A 18 -11.45 -33.79 -8.51
C GLU A 18 -10.27 -32.81 -8.65
N PHE A 19 -9.03 -33.31 -8.68
CA PHE A 19 -7.81 -32.47 -8.68
C PHE A 19 -6.80 -32.85 -9.78
N PRO A 20 -7.21 -32.98 -11.06
CA PRO A 20 -6.36 -33.56 -12.12
C PRO A 20 -5.11 -32.73 -12.44
N ARG A 21 -5.05 -31.48 -11.97
CA ARG A 21 -3.91 -30.58 -12.14
C ARG A 21 -2.87 -30.67 -11.01
N VAL A 22 -3.16 -31.39 -9.93
CA VAL A 22 -2.26 -31.52 -8.78
C VAL A 22 -1.40 -32.78 -8.95
N PRO A 23 -0.06 -32.66 -9.07
CA PRO A 23 0.81 -33.81 -9.25
C PRO A 23 0.87 -34.67 -7.98
N LEU A 24 0.30 -35.87 -8.04
CA LEU A 24 0.34 -36.85 -6.95
C LEU A 24 1.59 -37.75 -7.06
N ARG A 25 2.39 -37.83 -5.99
CA ARG A 25 3.52 -38.76 -5.88
C ARG A 25 3.38 -39.61 -4.62
N HIS A 26 3.60 -40.91 -4.76
CA HIS A 26 3.61 -41.83 -3.62
C HIS A 26 5.04 -42.14 -3.20
N VAL A 27 5.33 -41.99 -1.91
CA VAL A 27 6.62 -42.29 -1.30
C VAL A 27 6.37 -43.21 -0.11
N LEU A 28 7.22 -44.21 0.11
CA LEU A 28 7.16 -45.03 1.32
C LEU A 28 7.67 -44.22 2.51
N VAL A 29 7.07 -44.41 3.70
CA VAL A 29 7.40 -43.59 4.88
C VAL A 29 8.88 -43.69 5.27
N ASP A 30 9.51 -44.86 5.14
CA ASP A 30 10.94 -45.07 5.40
C ASP A 30 11.83 -44.25 4.45
N THR A 31 11.45 -44.19 3.18
CA THR A 31 12.12 -43.40 2.15
C THR A 31 11.89 -41.91 2.40
N ALA A 32 10.67 -41.51 2.75
CA ALA A 32 10.36 -40.14 3.14
C ALA A 32 11.17 -39.72 4.37
N SER A 33 11.30 -40.59 5.37
CA SER A 33 12.18 -40.39 6.52
C SER A 33 13.64 -40.21 6.11
N MET A 34 14.19 -41.06 5.25
CA MET A 34 15.57 -40.91 4.77
C MET A 34 15.77 -39.59 4.00
N ILE A 35 14.82 -39.23 3.16
CA ILE A 35 14.82 -37.96 2.41
C ILE A 35 14.78 -36.79 3.40
N LEU A 36 13.86 -36.81 4.37
CA LEU A 36 13.72 -35.76 5.37
C LEU A 36 15.02 -35.53 6.15
N SER A 37 15.75 -36.59 6.50
CA SER A 37 17.05 -36.48 7.18
C SER A 37 18.22 -36.04 6.30
N SER A 38 18.14 -36.18 4.97
CA SER A 38 19.27 -35.91 4.07
C SER A 38 19.09 -34.64 3.23
N ASP A 39 17.88 -34.41 2.74
CA ASP A 39 17.46 -33.21 2.00
C ASP A 39 15.99 -32.88 2.33
N PRO A 40 15.71 -32.30 3.51
CA PRO A 40 14.35 -31.97 3.94
C PRO A 40 13.60 -31.07 2.95
N LEU A 41 14.31 -30.22 2.21
CA LEU A 41 13.72 -29.27 1.25
C LEU A 41 13.12 -29.98 0.02
N SER A 42 13.54 -31.20 -0.28
CA SER A 42 12.96 -31.98 -1.38
C SER A 42 11.53 -32.48 -1.11
N LEU A 43 11.10 -32.49 0.16
CA LEU A 43 9.73 -32.82 0.59
C LEU A 43 8.85 -31.57 0.79
N ASN A 44 9.28 -30.40 0.32
CA ASN A 44 8.53 -29.16 0.49
C ASN A 44 7.19 -29.22 -0.29
N GLY A 45 6.07 -29.24 0.44
CA GLY A 45 4.72 -29.42 -0.11
C GLY A 45 3.72 -29.94 0.94
N ILE A 46 2.57 -30.46 0.50
CA ILE A 46 1.57 -31.10 1.37
C ILE A 46 1.88 -32.60 1.42
N ILE A 47 2.21 -33.11 2.60
CA ILE A 47 2.36 -34.55 2.84
C ILE A 47 1.04 -35.09 3.38
N LEU A 48 0.41 -35.99 2.63
CA LEU A 48 -0.77 -36.73 3.09
C LEU A 48 -0.35 -38.15 3.50
N ALA A 49 -0.56 -38.49 4.77
CA ALA A 49 -0.20 -39.79 5.33
C ALA A 49 -1.34 -40.39 6.16
N GLU A 50 -1.35 -41.72 6.31
CA GLU A 50 -2.18 -42.35 7.35
C GLU A 50 -1.65 -41.91 8.74
N ASN A 51 -2.53 -41.81 9.75
CA ASN A 51 -2.24 -41.17 11.04
C ASN A 51 -0.87 -41.57 11.65
N MET A 52 -0.57 -42.88 11.75
CA MET A 52 0.70 -43.37 12.29
C MET A 52 1.95 -42.95 11.48
N PHE A 53 1.84 -42.77 10.17
CA PHE A 53 2.97 -42.41 9.33
C PHE A 53 3.20 -40.89 9.28
N GLY A 54 2.13 -40.10 9.44
CA GLY A 54 2.24 -38.66 9.61
C GLY A 54 3.03 -38.32 10.87
N ASP A 55 2.69 -38.99 11.98
CA ASP A 55 3.32 -38.84 13.29
C ASP A 55 4.85 -39.09 13.25
N ILE A 56 5.28 -40.19 12.61
CA ILE A 56 6.70 -40.51 12.42
C ILE A 56 7.46 -39.36 11.70
N LEU A 57 6.85 -38.79 10.67
CA LEU A 57 7.49 -37.74 9.87
C LEU A 57 7.51 -36.40 10.60
N SER A 58 6.46 -36.05 11.36
CA SER A 58 6.44 -34.84 12.19
C SER A 58 7.45 -34.93 13.35
N ASP A 59 7.52 -36.06 14.05
CA ASP A 59 8.50 -36.29 15.12
C ASP A 59 9.93 -36.20 14.60
N GLN A 60 10.19 -36.81 13.45
CA GLN A 60 11.51 -36.76 12.82
C GLN A 60 11.87 -35.34 12.37
N ALA A 61 10.92 -34.57 11.83
CA ALA A 61 11.12 -33.18 11.47
C ALA A 61 11.48 -32.34 12.71
N GLY A 62 10.76 -32.51 13.83
CA GLY A 62 11.09 -31.88 15.10
C GLY A 62 12.48 -32.29 15.62
N GLY A 63 12.83 -33.57 15.48
CA GLY A 63 14.16 -34.10 15.81
C GLY A 63 15.29 -33.48 14.99
N ILE A 64 15.10 -33.29 13.68
CA ILE A 64 16.08 -32.65 12.78
C ILE A 64 16.33 -31.19 13.18
N LEU A 65 15.28 -30.47 13.56
CA LEU A 65 15.37 -29.09 14.04
C LEU A 65 15.96 -29.00 15.46
N GLY A 66 16.06 -30.12 16.18
CA GLY A 66 16.43 -30.15 17.59
C GLY A 66 15.35 -29.57 18.51
N SER A 67 14.10 -29.50 18.02
CA SER A 67 12.92 -28.97 18.69
C SER A 67 11.72 -29.89 18.46
N PRO A 68 11.56 -30.93 19.29
CA PRO A 68 10.54 -31.97 19.08
C PRO A 68 9.10 -31.44 19.17
N ASP A 69 8.87 -30.26 19.77
CA ASP A 69 7.53 -29.72 20.06
C ASP A 69 7.11 -28.58 19.11
N ILE A 70 7.68 -28.53 17.90
CA ILE A 70 7.47 -27.39 16.97
C ILE A 70 6.33 -27.57 15.97
N LEU A 71 5.91 -28.82 15.75
CA LEU A 71 4.82 -29.20 14.86
C LEU A 71 3.63 -29.69 15.69
N ALA A 72 2.43 -29.31 15.30
CA ALA A 72 1.20 -29.87 15.85
C ALA A 72 0.65 -31.01 14.98
N SER A 73 -0.06 -31.91 15.63
CA SER A 73 -0.88 -32.94 15.00
C SER A 73 -2.21 -33.12 15.73
N ALA A 74 -3.16 -33.75 15.03
CA ALA A 74 -4.48 -34.03 15.55
C ALA A 74 -4.95 -35.41 15.10
N ALA A 75 -5.40 -36.23 16.04
CA ALA A 75 -6.12 -37.45 15.78
C ALA A 75 -7.63 -37.19 15.89
N VAL A 76 -8.27 -36.94 14.74
CA VAL A 76 -9.72 -36.70 14.65
C VAL A 76 -10.49 -37.99 14.39
N SER A 77 -11.58 -38.21 15.12
CA SER A 77 -12.45 -39.37 14.91
C SER A 77 -13.53 -39.06 13.87
N ALA A 78 -13.54 -39.78 12.74
CA ALA A 78 -14.60 -39.69 11.73
C ALA A 78 -15.90 -40.43 12.13
N ILE A 79 -15.96 -41.06 13.31
CA ILE A 79 -17.11 -41.85 13.74
C ILE A 79 -18.18 -40.92 14.34
N GLN A 80 -19.11 -40.46 13.51
CA GLN A 80 -20.37 -39.87 13.99
C GLN A 80 -21.23 -40.96 14.64
N ARG A 81 -21.39 -40.91 15.97
CA ARG A 81 -22.38 -41.74 16.69
C ARG A 81 -23.67 -40.93 16.87
N GLY A 82 -24.58 -41.00 15.89
CA GLY A 82 -25.92 -40.43 15.99
C GLY A 82 -25.98 -38.90 16.05
N SER A 83 -27.03 -38.34 16.65
CA SER A 83 -27.31 -36.89 16.70
C SER A 83 -26.47 -36.10 17.72
N SER A 84 -25.44 -36.71 18.31
CA SER A 84 -24.51 -36.08 19.24
C SER A 84 -23.15 -35.85 18.58
N ARG A 85 -22.56 -34.66 18.81
CA ARG A 85 -21.21 -34.26 18.39
C ARG A 85 -20.22 -35.42 18.56
N GLY A 86 -19.39 -35.67 17.55
CA GLY A 86 -18.45 -36.79 17.51
C GLY A 86 -17.49 -36.82 18.70
N THR A 87 -16.81 -37.95 18.88
CA THR A 87 -15.79 -38.13 19.94
C THR A 87 -14.74 -37.00 19.86
N PRO A 88 -14.36 -36.36 20.99
CA PRO A 88 -13.33 -35.32 20.98
C PRO A 88 -12.05 -35.82 20.32
N GLY A 89 -11.47 -35.03 19.41
CA GLY A 89 -10.15 -35.30 18.86
C GLY A 89 -9.07 -35.25 19.94
N ILE A 90 -7.96 -35.94 19.73
CA ILE A 90 -6.73 -35.74 20.51
C ILE A 90 -5.86 -34.78 19.71
N PHE A 91 -5.36 -33.73 20.37
CA PHE A 91 -4.51 -32.71 19.77
C PHE A 91 -3.18 -32.71 20.51
N GLU A 92 -2.09 -32.76 19.76
CA GLU A 92 -0.73 -32.85 20.30
C GLU A 92 0.16 -31.82 19.60
N PRO A 93 1.15 -31.29 20.32
CA PRO A 93 2.40 -32.00 20.50
C PRO A 93 2.51 -32.51 21.93
N PHE A 94 2.95 -33.75 22.09
CA PHE A 94 3.12 -34.30 23.43
C PHE A 94 4.50 -34.93 23.58
N ASN A 95 5.56 -34.12 23.57
CA ASN A 95 6.89 -34.56 23.97
C ASN A 95 7.50 -33.70 25.10
N LEU A 96 6.83 -33.67 26.27
CA LEU A 96 7.43 -33.17 27.51
C LEU A 96 8.56 -34.10 28.00
N LYS A 97 9.78 -33.94 27.48
CA LYS A 97 11.00 -34.29 28.23
C LYS A 97 11.55 -33.04 28.91
N PRO A 98 11.29 -32.83 30.21
CA PRO A 98 11.73 -31.65 30.98
C PRO A 98 13.21 -31.74 31.39
N GLY A 99 14.09 -32.04 30.43
CA GLY A 99 15.50 -32.35 30.65
C GLY A 99 16.46 -31.33 30.02
N GLY A 100 16.30 -30.03 30.33
CA GLY A 100 17.43 -29.09 30.31
C GLY A 100 17.54 -28.05 29.19
N LYS A 101 16.56 -27.92 28.27
CA LYS A 101 16.48 -26.78 27.33
C LYS A 101 15.08 -26.17 27.33
N ALA A 102 14.99 -24.86 27.11
CA ALA A 102 13.71 -24.15 27.02
C ALA A 102 12.87 -24.77 25.89
N VAL A 103 11.71 -25.31 26.24
CA VAL A 103 10.77 -25.94 25.30
C VAL A 103 10.12 -24.83 24.48
N ASN A 104 10.10 -24.98 23.16
CA ASN A 104 9.38 -24.07 22.27
C ASN A 104 7.88 -24.40 22.33
N PRO A 105 7.01 -23.47 22.75
CA PRO A 105 5.58 -23.74 22.92
C PRO A 105 4.79 -23.73 21.60
N LEU A 106 5.44 -23.46 20.46
CA LEU A 106 4.79 -23.27 19.16
C LEU A 106 3.88 -24.42 18.76
N GLY A 107 4.33 -25.67 18.85
CA GLY A 107 3.49 -26.81 18.50
C GLY A 107 2.26 -26.88 19.41
N SER A 108 2.41 -26.63 20.72
CA SER A 108 1.30 -26.67 21.69
C SER A 108 0.20 -25.68 21.32
N ILE A 109 0.62 -24.51 20.83
CA ILE A 109 -0.29 -23.46 20.38
C ILE A 109 -0.93 -23.84 19.05
N GLN A 110 -0.18 -24.38 18.10
CA GLN A 110 -0.73 -24.86 16.83
C GLN A 110 -1.76 -25.98 17.06
N ALA A 111 -1.55 -26.86 18.05
CA ALA A 111 -2.49 -27.90 18.44
C ALA A 111 -3.79 -27.33 19.01
N VAL A 112 -3.69 -26.24 19.77
CA VAL A 112 -4.87 -25.46 20.19
C VAL A 112 -5.60 -24.89 18.97
N GLY A 113 -4.89 -24.38 17.96
CA GLY A 113 -5.50 -23.95 16.69
C GLY A 113 -6.30 -25.07 16.02
N LEU A 114 -5.69 -26.26 15.87
CA LEU A 114 -6.38 -27.44 15.34
C LEU A 114 -7.60 -27.83 16.18
N MET A 115 -7.53 -27.72 17.51
CA MET A 115 -8.65 -27.99 18.41
C MET A 115 -9.81 -27.02 18.22
N LEU A 116 -9.50 -25.72 18.12
CA LEU A 116 -10.48 -24.67 17.86
C LEU A 116 -11.25 -24.96 16.56
N GLU A 117 -10.52 -25.28 15.49
CA GLU A 117 -11.11 -25.54 14.17
C GLU A 117 -11.87 -26.87 14.11
N LEU A 118 -11.23 -27.98 14.50
CA LEU A 118 -11.71 -29.33 14.19
C LEU A 118 -12.68 -29.91 15.24
N SER A 119 -12.69 -29.38 16.46
CA SER A 119 -13.54 -29.90 17.56
C SER A 119 -14.46 -28.87 18.19
N LEU A 120 -14.11 -27.58 18.14
CA LEU A 120 -14.88 -26.53 18.81
C LEU A 120 -15.73 -25.66 17.86
N ASP A 121 -15.60 -25.84 16.54
CA ASP A 121 -16.31 -25.04 15.53
C ASP A 121 -15.96 -23.54 15.61
N LEU A 122 -14.70 -23.25 15.98
CA LEU A 122 -14.13 -21.92 16.15
C LEU A 122 -13.05 -21.66 15.10
N ALA A 123 -13.42 -21.81 13.82
CA ALA A 123 -12.50 -21.70 12.69
C ALA A 123 -11.92 -20.28 12.54
N VAL A 124 -12.72 -19.25 12.84
CA VAL A 124 -12.30 -17.84 12.73
C VAL A 124 -11.25 -17.49 13.80
N GLU A 125 -11.42 -18.02 15.01
CA GLU A 125 -10.46 -17.88 16.11
C GLU A 125 -9.18 -18.69 15.84
N SER A 126 -9.29 -19.89 15.26
CA SER A 126 -8.13 -20.66 14.78
C SER A 126 -7.34 -19.88 13.72
N GLU A 127 -8.03 -19.22 12.79
CA GLU A 127 -7.39 -18.38 11.78
C GLU A 127 -6.71 -17.16 12.41
N ALA A 128 -7.35 -16.50 13.39
CA ALA A 128 -6.75 -15.41 14.15
C ALA A 128 -5.47 -15.84 14.90
N LEU A 129 -5.49 -17.03 15.50
CA LEU A 129 -4.32 -17.61 16.16
C LEU A 129 -3.20 -17.91 15.15
N SER A 130 -3.54 -18.48 13.99
CA SER A 130 -2.58 -18.75 12.92
C SER A 130 -1.92 -17.47 12.40
N LYS A 131 -2.70 -16.39 12.23
CA LYS A 131 -2.20 -15.06 11.87
C LYS A 131 -1.31 -14.46 12.95
N ALA A 132 -1.66 -14.64 14.23
CA ALA A 132 -0.83 -14.20 15.35
C ALA A 132 0.52 -14.94 15.39
N ILE A 133 0.52 -16.25 15.16
CA ILE A 133 1.75 -17.06 15.06
C ILE A 133 2.63 -16.55 13.91
N ARG A 134 2.08 -16.44 12.70
CA ARG A 134 2.82 -15.93 11.54
C ARG A 134 3.40 -14.56 11.83
N ARG A 135 2.60 -13.63 12.35
CA ARG A 135 3.07 -12.29 12.67
C ARG A 135 4.19 -12.27 13.72
N THR A 136 4.17 -13.15 14.71
CA THR A 136 5.28 -13.29 15.67
C THR A 136 6.57 -13.75 14.98
N LEU A 137 6.46 -14.66 14.02
CA LEU A 137 7.60 -15.28 13.32
C LEU A 137 8.12 -14.46 12.13
N ASP A 138 7.26 -13.73 11.46
CA ASP A 138 7.58 -13.00 10.24
C ASP A 138 8.55 -11.84 10.54
N PRO A 139 9.42 -11.50 9.59
CA PRO A 139 10.36 -10.41 9.77
C PRO A 139 9.64 -9.05 9.73
N ILE A 140 10.27 -8.02 10.30
CA ILE A 140 9.68 -6.67 10.45
C ILE A 140 9.21 -6.08 9.11
N GLU A 141 9.92 -6.34 8.01
CA GLU A 141 9.50 -5.82 6.70
C GLU A 141 8.19 -6.40 6.17
N LEU A 142 7.74 -7.55 6.69
CA LEU A 142 6.41 -8.12 6.40
C LEU A 142 5.37 -7.73 7.46
N VAL A 143 5.65 -6.65 8.20
CA VAL A 143 4.89 -6.21 9.36
C VAL A 143 4.91 -7.26 10.49
N GLY A 144 5.94 -8.12 10.54
CA GLY A 144 6.10 -9.11 11.60
C GLY A 144 6.83 -8.57 12.84
N SER A 145 6.94 -9.41 13.88
CA SER A 145 7.65 -9.09 15.13
C SER A 145 9.09 -9.65 15.16
N ASP A 146 9.48 -10.44 14.16
CA ASP A 146 10.79 -11.11 14.05
C ASP A 146 11.24 -11.80 15.35
N THR A 147 10.29 -12.34 16.11
CA THR A 147 10.52 -12.94 17.42
C THR A 147 10.59 -14.44 17.26
N ARG A 148 11.77 -14.94 16.88
CA ARG A 148 12.04 -16.37 16.74
C ARG A 148 12.91 -16.86 17.89
N THR A 149 12.57 -18.02 18.43
CA THR A 149 13.41 -18.72 19.40
C THR A 149 14.67 -19.27 18.72
N VAL A 150 15.66 -19.68 19.52
CA VAL A 150 16.98 -20.15 19.01
C VAL A 150 16.85 -21.34 18.05
N ASP A 151 15.95 -22.27 18.34
CA ASP A 151 15.63 -23.44 17.51
C ASP A 151 14.93 -23.07 16.19
N LEU A 152 14.32 -21.89 16.11
CA LEU A 152 13.75 -21.31 14.89
C LEU A 152 14.75 -20.37 14.16
N GLY A 153 16.02 -20.39 14.55
CA GLY A 153 17.07 -19.55 13.96
C GLY A 153 17.06 -18.09 14.43
N GLY A 154 16.37 -17.79 15.54
CA GLY A 154 16.38 -16.47 16.16
C GLY A 154 17.19 -16.41 17.46
N SER A 155 16.88 -15.44 18.31
CA SER A 155 17.57 -15.20 19.59
C SER A 155 16.62 -15.02 20.77
N ALA A 156 15.31 -15.14 20.56
CA ALA A 156 14.32 -14.94 21.62
C ALA A 156 14.28 -16.13 22.60
N THR A 157 13.90 -15.85 23.84
CA THR A 157 13.50 -16.89 24.80
C THR A 157 12.08 -17.35 24.51
N ALA A 158 11.70 -18.53 25.03
CA ALA A 158 10.32 -19.00 24.94
C ALA A 158 9.33 -18.01 25.57
N ASP A 159 9.70 -17.37 26.69
CA ASP A 159 8.87 -16.36 27.36
C ASP A 159 8.66 -15.13 26.45
N SER A 160 9.74 -14.59 25.86
CA SER A 160 9.64 -13.45 24.93
C SER A 160 8.82 -13.78 23.70
N PHE A 161 8.91 -15.01 23.20
CA PHE A 161 8.08 -15.51 22.11
C PHE A 161 6.60 -15.52 22.51
N MET A 162 6.29 -16.09 23.68
CA MET A 162 4.92 -16.16 24.18
C MET A 162 4.30 -14.79 24.44
N ASP A 163 5.03 -13.89 25.08
CA ASP A 163 4.55 -12.52 25.34
C ASP A 163 4.20 -11.80 24.04
N THR A 164 5.05 -11.95 23.01
CA THR A 164 4.83 -11.35 21.69
C THR A 164 3.65 -11.99 20.97
N LEU A 165 3.53 -13.31 21.02
CA LEU A 165 2.40 -14.03 20.44
C LEU A 165 1.07 -13.66 21.10
N LEU A 166 1.02 -13.60 22.43
CA LEU A 166 -0.18 -13.21 23.16
C LEU A 166 -0.57 -11.76 22.84
N HIS A 167 0.42 -10.87 22.70
CA HIS A 167 0.18 -9.50 22.25
C HIS A 167 -0.41 -9.45 20.84
N ASN A 168 0.15 -10.20 19.89
CA ASN A 168 -0.36 -10.27 18.52
C ASN A 168 -1.75 -10.92 18.47
N LEU A 169 -2.00 -11.96 19.26
CA LEU A 169 -3.30 -12.62 19.36
C LEU A 169 -4.38 -11.67 19.90
N ASP A 170 -4.08 -10.90 20.94
CA ASP A 170 -5.00 -9.88 21.48
C ASP A 170 -5.44 -8.88 20.41
N TYR A 171 -4.55 -8.54 19.46
CA TYR A 171 -4.85 -7.61 18.36
C TYR A 171 -5.74 -8.26 17.30
N TYR A 172 -5.50 -9.52 16.97
CA TYR A 172 -6.36 -10.27 16.04
C TYR A 172 -7.73 -10.60 16.64
N LEU A 173 -7.82 -10.88 17.94
CA LEU A 173 -9.11 -11.04 18.62
C LEU A 173 -9.90 -9.72 18.63
N GLU A 174 -9.22 -8.58 18.80
CA GLU A 174 -9.84 -7.27 18.63
C GLU A 174 -10.36 -7.04 17.20
N ALA A 175 -9.67 -7.59 16.18
CA ALA A 175 -10.14 -7.55 14.81
C ALA A 175 -11.44 -8.34 14.60
N LEU A 176 -11.58 -9.49 15.27
CA LEU A 176 -12.83 -10.25 15.27
C LEU A 176 -13.96 -9.45 15.96
N ASN A 177 -13.70 -8.91 17.14
CA ASN A 177 -14.66 -8.09 17.88
C ASN A 177 -15.08 -6.84 17.09
N SER A 178 -14.16 -6.23 16.34
CA SER A 178 -14.45 -5.06 15.50
C SER A 178 -15.20 -5.40 14.23
N ALA A 179 -14.88 -6.53 13.59
CA ALA A 179 -15.67 -7.05 12.48
C ALA A 179 -17.13 -7.37 12.90
N GLU A 180 -17.32 -7.98 14.07
CA GLU A 180 -18.66 -8.30 14.59
C GLU A 180 -19.46 -7.03 14.93
N ALA A 181 -18.85 -6.09 15.67
CA ALA A 181 -19.50 -4.82 15.99
C ALA A 181 -19.89 -4.02 14.74
N ALA A 182 -19.01 -4.02 13.73
CA ALA A 182 -19.25 -3.42 12.43
C ALA A 182 -20.45 -4.05 11.71
N ALA A 183 -20.60 -5.38 11.76
CA ALA A 183 -21.74 -6.09 11.17
C ALA A 183 -23.05 -5.75 11.88
N VAL A 184 -23.04 -5.64 13.22
CA VAL A 184 -24.24 -5.30 14.01
C VAL A 184 -24.73 -3.88 13.72
N GLN A 185 -23.81 -2.91 13.54
CA GLN A 185 -24.19 -1.52 13.21
C GLN A 185 -24.85 -1.38 11.83
N THR A 186 -24.64 -2.32 10.91
CA THR A 186 -25.33 -2.34 9.61
C THR A 186 -26.79 -2.83 9.67
N ILE A 187 -27.32 -3.17 10.85
CA ILE A 187 -28.70 -3.64 11.03
C ILE A 187 -29.51 -2.66 11.90
N PRO A 188 -30.45 -1.92 11.29
CA PRO A 188 -31.82 -1.91 11.79
C PRO A 188 -32.69 -2.67 10.77
N SER A 189 -33.11 -3.86 11.19
CA SER A 189 -34.11 -4.75 10.58
C SER A 189 -34.91 -4.20 9.39
N LEU A 190 -34.66 -4.75 8.19
CA LEU A 190 -35.69 -5.01 7.19
C LEU A 190 -35.45 -6.41 6.62
N PRO A 191 -36.51 -7.18 6.29
CA PRO A 191 -36.36 -8.55 5.86
C PRO A 191 -35.62 -8.59 4.52
N ALA A 192 -34.47 -9.26 4.49
CA ALA A 192 -33.83 -9.70 3.27
C ALA A 192 -34.76 -10.68 2.57
N THR A 193 -35.54 -10.20 1.60
CA THR A 193 -36.13 -11.08 0.60
C THR A 193 -34.98 -11.48 -0.32
N SER A 194 -34.58 -12.75 -0.22
CA SER A 194 -33.68 -13.40 -1.16
C SER A 194 -34.41 -13.59 -2.50
N GLU A 195 -34.74 -12.50 -3.18
CA GLU A 195 -34.91 -12.57 -4.62
C GLU A 195 -33.54 -12.28 -5.22
N SER A 196 -32.96 -13.29 -5.86
CA SER A 196 -31.85 -13.14 -6.78
C SER A 196 -32.21 -12.05 -7.79
N PHE A 197 -31.75 -10.83 -7.57
CA PHE A 197 -32.07 -9.70 -8.42
C PHE A 197 -31.46 -9.95 -9.81
N LYS A 198 -32.33 -10.21 -10.78
CA LYS A 198 -31.96 -10.12 -12.19
C LYS A 198 -31.53 -8.68 -12.46
N ILE A 199 -30.28 -8.52 -12.87
CA ILE A 199 -29.70 -7.27 -13.37
C ILE A 199 -30.75 -6.57 -14.25
N PRO A 200 -31.19 -5.33 -13.93
CA PRO A 200 -32.10 -4.60 -14.78
C PRO A 200 -31.48 -4.51 -16.17
N SER A 201 -32.20 -4.94 -17.21
CA SER A 201 -31.70 -4.99 -18.59
C SER A 201 -31.23 -3.62 -19.15
N LYS A 202 -31.43 -2.53 -18.42
CA LYS A 202 -30.96 -1.18 -18.71
C LYS A 202 -30.61 -0.42 -17.41
N ARG A 203 -29.41 -0.62 -16.87
CA ARG A 203 -28.82 0.32 -15.90
C ARG A 203 -28.00 1.39 -16.63
N ARG A 204 -27.83 2.58 -16.02
CA ARG A 204 -26.94 3.63 -16.56
C ARG A 204 -25.53 3.02 -16.74
N PRO A 205 -24.87 3.23 -17.90
CA PRO A 205 -23.47 2.87 -18.08
C PRO A 205 -22.60 3.62 -17.08
N MET A 206 -21.73 2.90 -16.39
CA MET A 206 -20.88 3.41 -15.32
C MET A 206 -19.41 3.19 -15.64
N SER A 207 -18.58 4.17 -15.26
CA SER A 207 -17.13 4.00 -15.18
C SER A 207 -16.74 3.00 -14.08
N VAL A 208 -15.47 2.58 -14.03
CA VAL A 208 -14.98 1.74 -12.93
C VAL A 208 -15.14 2.44 -11.58
N ILE A 209 -14.78 3.72 -11.48
CA ILE A 209 -14.94 4.50 -10.25
C ILE A 209 -16.40 4.58 -9.83
N GLU A 210 -17.32 4.80 -10.77
CA GLU A 210 -18.77 4.81 -10.48
C GLU A 210 -19.27 3.44 -10.02
N LYS A 211 -18.77 2.33 -10.58
CA LYS A 211 -19.07 0.96 -10.10
C LYS A 211 -18.56 0.74 -8.68
N ILE A 212 -17.34 1.18 -8.35
CA ILE A 212 -16.77 1.09 -7.00
C ILE A 212 -17.63 1.87 -6.00
N LEU A 213 -17.96 3.13 -6.31
CA LEU A 213 -18.79 3.98 -5.46
C LEU A 213 -20.22 3.42 -5.30
N THR A 214 -20.77 2.81 -6.36
CA THR A 214 -22.07 2.14 -6.29
C THR A 214 -22.02 0.92 -5.38
N HIS A 215 -20.99 0.08 -5.51
CA HIS A 215 -20.81 -1.10 -4.66
C HIS A 215 -20.63 -0.72 -3.18
N ALA A 216 -19.82 0.31 -2.91
CA ALA A 216 -19.53 0.77 -1.55
C ALA A 216 -20.63 1.65 -0.93
N GLY A 217 -21.60 2.11 -1.73
CA GLY A 217 -22.63 3.04 -1.31
C GLY A 217 -23.53 2.50 -0.20
N VAL A 218 -23.77 3.32 0.83
CA VAL A 218 -24.61 3.00 1.98
C VAL A 218 -25.96 3.69 1.83
N GLY A 219 -27.03 2.91 1.83
CA GLY A 219 -28.40 3.43 1.77
C GLY A 219 -28.71 4.12 0.44
N LEU A 220 -28.18 3.62 -0.68
CA LEU A 220 -28.48 4.14 -2.00
C LEU A 220 -29.96 3.91 -2.33
N THR A 221 -30.55 4.85 -3.06
CA THR A 221 -31.95 4.74 -3.55
C THR A 221 -32.04 4.15 -4.96
N LYS A 222 -30.89 4.03 -5.63
CA LYS A 222 -30.74 3.56 -7.02
C LYS A 222 -29.51 2.67 -7.14
N SER A 223 -29.52 1.79 -8.14
CA SER A 223 -28.44 0.83 -8.41
C SER A 223 -27.28 1.43 -9.22
N HIS A 224 -27.10 2.74 -9.16
CA HIS A 224 -26.04 3.50 -9.82
C HIS A 224 -25.84 4.83 -9.08
N VAL A 225 -24.68 5.43 -9.24
CA VAL A 225 -24.39 6.81 -8.74
C VAL A 225 -24.28 7.76 -9.93
N GLU A 226 -24.36 9.07 -9.71
CA GLU A 226 -24.15 10.09 -10.75
C GLU A 226 -23.19 11.18 -10.25
N PRO A 227 -22.32 11.74 -11.12
CA PRO A 227 -21.44 12.84 -10.75
C PRO A 227 -22.19 14.01 -10.11
N GLY A 228 -21.65 14.51 -9.01
CA GLY A 228 -22.20 15.61 -8.23
C GLY A 228 -23.11 15.18 -7.07
N GLU A 229 -23.57 13.93 -7.02
CA GLU A 229 -24.38 13.42 -5.92
C GLU A 229 -23.57 13.28 -4.63
N MET A 230 -24.20 13.58 -3.49
CA MET A 230 -23.63 13.31 -2.17
C MET A 230 -24.08 11.93 -1.71
N ILE A 231 -23.15 11.02 -1.51
CA ILE A 231 -23.38 9.65 -1.05
C ILE A 231 -22.53 9.34 0.17
N CYS A 232 -23.05 8.50 1.07
CA CYS A 232 -22.22 7.85 2.09
C CYS A 232 -21.67 6.55 1.50
N VAL A 233 -20.40 6.26 1.72
CA VAL A 233 -19.75 5.03 1.24
C VAL A 233 -18.98 4.36 2.37
N LYS A 234 -18.92 3.03 2.32
CA LYS A 234 -17.99 2.24 3.13
C LYS A 234 -16.57 2.48 2.66
N VAL A 235 -15.65 2.59 3.60
CA VAL A 235 -14.21 2.74 3.34
C VAL A 235 -13.51 1.46 3.75
N ASP A 236 -12.82 0.82 2.81
CA ASP A 236 -12.13 -0.44 3.06
C ASP A 236 -10.82 -0.26 3.83
N TRP A 237 -10.11 0.84 3.59
CA TRP A 237 -8.84 1.12 4.24
C TRP A 237 -8.68 2.59 4.56
N THR A 238 -8.19 2.85 5.77
CA THR A 238 -7.71 4.15 6.20
C THR A 238 -6.19 4.13 6.31
N VAL A 239 -5.49 5.11 5.73
CA VAL A 239 -4.02 5.14 5.65
C VAL A 239 -3.47 6.44 6.24
N THR A 240 -2.47 6.38 7.13
CA THR A 240 -1.87 7.58 7.73
C THR A 240 -0.42 7.38 8.15
N SER A 241 0.28 8.49 8.39
CA SER A 241 1.67 8.52 8.85
C SER A 241 1.82 9.10 10.25
N GLU A 242 3.02 8.98 10.84
CA GLU A 242 3.31 9.58 12.15
C GLU A 242 3.15 11.10 12.16
N LEU A 243 3.50 11.74 11.04
CA LEU A 243 3.41 13.19 10.87
C LEU A 243 1.96 13.64 10.82
N LEU A 244 1.13 12.94 10.03
CA LEU A 244 -0.25 13.33 9.79
C LEU A 244 -1.18 12.88 10.93
N TRP A 245 -0.83 11.78 11.62
CA TRP A 245 -1.48 11.37 12.85
C TRP A 245 -1.47 12.46 13.91
N ALA A 246 -0.40 13.26 14.01
CA ALA A 246 -0.37 14.38 14.96
C ALA A 246 -1.47 15.44 14.69
N GLY A 247 -1.90 15.60 13.43
CA GLY A 247 -3.06 16.41 13.06
C GLY A 247 -4.39 15.71 13.32
N MET A 248 -4.49 14.42 12.98
CA MET A 248 -5.67 13.57 13.22
C MET A 248 -6.03 13.49 14.70
N GLU A 249 -5.02 13.32 15.56
CA GLU A 249 -5.15 13.12 17.00
C GLU A 249 -6.00 14.24 17.65
N LYS A 250 -5.84 15.49 17.23
CA LYS A 250 -6.64 16.62 17.74
C LYS A 250 -8.14 16.45 17.48
N THR A 251 -8.50 15.93 16.32
CA THR A 251 -9.90 15.69 15.94
C THR A 251 -10.43 14.46 16.67
N TYR A 252 -9.62 13.41 16.75
CA TYR A 252 -9.94 12.19 17.50
C TYR A 252 -10.17 12.47 19.00
N ASP A 253 -9.36 13.33 19.62
CA ASP A 253 -9.54 13.79 21.01
C ASP A 253 -10.87 14.53 21.22
N LYS A 254 -11.22 15.43 20.30
CA LYS A 254 -12.50 16.16 20.35
C LYS A 254 -13.71 15.24 20.21
N MET A 255 -13.56 14.09 19.55
CA MET A 255 -14.58 13.05 19.46
C MET A 255 -14.64 12.16 20.70
N GLY A 256 -13.76 12.36 21.68
CA GLY A 256 -13.68 11.53 22.89
C GLY A 256 -12.94 10.21 22.68
N ARG A 257 -12.09 10.12 21.64
CA ARG A 257 -11.27 8.95 21.29
C ARG A 257 -12.10 7.65 21.16
N PRO A 258 -13.13 7.63 20.29
CA PRO A 258 -13.96 6.45 20.11
C PRO A 258 -13.14 5.29 19.55
N ARG A 259 -13.49 4.05 19.92
CA ARG A 259 -12.83 2.87 19.35
C ARG A 259 -12.87 2.91 17.81
N PRO A 260 -11.76 2.64 17.10
CA PRO A 260 -11.77 2.55 15.64
C PRO A 260 -12.80 1.53 15.14
N TYR A 261 -13.33 1.77 13.94
CA TYR A 261 -14.34 0.89 13.33
C TYR A 261 -13.80 -0.52 13.11
N ARG A 262 -12.59 -0.61 12.55
CA ARG A 262 -11.84 -1.85 12.34
C ARG A 262 -10.35 -1.60 12.54
N ASN A 263 -9.73 -2.28 13.51
CA ASN A 263 -8.29 -2.16 13.79
C ASN A 263 -7.39 -2.87 12.76
N ASP A 264 -7.96 -3.74 11.93
CA ASP A 264 -7.30 -4.46 10.85
C ASP A 264 -7.54 -3.82 9.46
N ARG A 265 -8.15 -2.63 9.42
CA ARG A 265 -8.38 -1.82 8.20
C ARG A 265 -7.78 -0.41 8.32
N LEU A 266 -6.74 -0.29 9.15
CA LEU A 266 -6.02 0.95 9.42
C LEU A 266 -4.51 0.70 9.24
N TRP A 267 -3.91 1.42 8.30
CA TRP A 267 -2.48 1.37 8.01
C TRP A 267 -1.78 2.61 8.59
N LEU A 268 -0.83 2.41 9.51
CA LEU A 268 -0.06 3.47 10.15
C LEU A 268 1.44 3.26 9.90
N ALA A 269 2.05 4.14 9.11
CA ALA A 269 3.48 4.09 8.81
C ALA A 269 4.27 5.22 9.48
N VAL A 270 5.53 4.95 9.83
CA VAL A 270 6.44 5.95 10.40
C VAL A 270 7.57 6.20 9.39
N ASP A 271 7.46 7.24 8.57
CA ASP A 271 8.31 7.39 7.37
C ASP A 271 8.64 8.83 6.95
N HIS A 272 7.95 9.85 7.48
CA HIS A 272 8.08 11.23 7.01
C HIS A 272 9.29 11.95 7.61
N THR A 273 9.46 11.83 8.93
CA THR A 273 10.43 12.62 9.72
C THR A 273 11.65 11.81 10.14
N VAL A 274 11.67 10.52 9.81
CA VAL A 274 12.61 9.55 10.39
C VAL A 274 13.85 9.32 9.53
N ASP A 275 14.98 9.17 10.22
CA ASP A 275 16.26 8.70 9.72
C ASP A 275 17.03 8.10 10.91
N PRO A 276 17.69 6.94 10.78
CA PRO A 276 18.40 6.32 11.90
C PRO A 276 19.37 7.27 12.61
N ARG A 277 19.95 8.25 11.89
CA ARG A 277 20.88 9.26 12.42
C ARG A 277 20.17 10.30 13.30
N THR A 278 18.88 10.55 13.14
CA THR A 278 18.13 11.61 13.86
C THR A 278 16.92 11.11 14.64
N ASN A 279 16.56 9.82 14.59
CA ASN A 279 15.41 9.27 15.32
C ASN A 279 15.45 9.51 16.85
N HIS A 280 16.64 9.73 17.41
CA HIS A 280 16.81 10.05 18.83
C HIS A 280 16.43 11.49 19.20
N GLN A 281 16.28 12.38 18.21
CA GLN A 281 15.96 13.79 18.39
C GLN A 281 14.54 13.96 18.96
N PRO A 282 14.29 15.00 19.79
CA PRO A 282 13.01 15.14 20.51
C PRO A 282 11.77 15.17 19.60
N ARG A 283 11.86 15.81 18.43
CA ARG A 283 10.74 15.96 17.49
C ARG A 283 10.34 14.62 16.88
N GLN A 284 11.30 13.90 16.29
CA GLN A 284 11.12 12.58 15.69
C GLN A 284 10.64 11.58 16.74
N ARG A 285 11.34 11.49 17.86
CA ARG A 285 10.96 10.60 18.97
C ARG A 285 9.55 10.90 19.49
N GLY A 286 9.16 12.18 19.54
CA GLY A 286 7.83 12.62 19.93
C GLY A 286 6.75 12.11 18.97
N LEU A 287 6.91 12.29 17.66
CA LEU A 287 5.96 11.80 16.65
C LEU A 287 5.87 10.27 16.64
N MET A 288 7.01 9.58 16.70
CA MET A 288 7.09 8.13 16.81
C MET A 288 6.34 7.61 18.06
N ALA A 289 6.52 8.27 19.21
CA ALA A 289 5.84 7.90 20.44
C ALA A 289 4.32 8.15 20.38
N LYS A 290 3.86 9.17 19.64
CA LYS A 290 2.42 9.38 19.39
C LYS A 290 1.82 8.26 18.54
N ALA A 291 2.49 7.88 17.46
CA ALA A 291 2.07 6.78 16.59
C ALA A 291 2.03 5.45 17.37
N GLU A 292 3.07 5.14 18.14
CA GLU A 292 3.14 3.92 18.96
C GLU A 292 2.07 3.90 20.07
N ARG A 293 1.80 5.03 20.72
CA ARG A 293 0.71 5.13 21.71
C ARG A 293 -0.63 4.80 21.07
N PHE A 294 -0.91 5.38 19.90
CA PHE A 294 -2.15 5.11 19.20
C PHE A 294 -2.23 3.66 18.71
N ARG A 295 -1.13 3.10 18.17
CA ARG A 295 -1.05 1.67 17.83
C ARG A 295 -1.51 0.79 18.98
N ARG A 296 -1.03 1.06 20.20
CA ARG A 296 -1.39 0.28 21.40
C ARG A 296 -2.83 0.47 21.82
N GLU A 297 -3.30 1.71 21.82
CA GLU A 297 -4.67 2.05 22.20
C GLU A 297 -5.71 1.44 21.24
N ALA A 298 -5.47 1.57 19.94
CA ALA A 298 -6.35 1.08 18.89
C ALA A 298 -6.08 -0.38 18.50
N LYS A 299 -5.08 -1.03 19.11
CA LYS A 299 -4.59 -2.37 18.77
C LYS A 299 -4.39 -2.56 17.26
N ILE A 300 -3.72 -1.60 16.62
CA ILE A 300 -3.53 -1.57 15.17
C ILE A 300 -2.61 -2.72 14.75
N ILE A 301 -3.10 -3.55 13.82
CA ILE A 301 -2.32 -4.66 13.25
C ILE A 301 -1.32 -4.11 12.22
N ASP A 302 -1.76 -3.32 11.25
CA ASP A 302 -0.90 -2.83 10.18
C ASP A 302 -0.14 -1.55 10.55
N TYR A 303 0.83 -1.71 11.47
CA TYR A 303 1.76 -0.66 11.89
C TYR A 303 3.18 -0.93 11.37
N LEU A 304 3.77 0.06 10.71
CA LEU A 304 5.14 -0.01 10.18
C LEU A 304 6.06 0.90 10.99
N PRO A 305 7.03 0.34 11.74
CA PRO A 305 8.00 1.12 12.49
C PRO A 305 8.85 2.03 11.61
N ALA A 306 9.52 2.97 12.28
CA ALA A 306 10.44 3.91 11.64
C ALA A 306 11.42 3.20 10.69
N ASN A 307 11.58 3.77 9.49
CA ASN A 307 12.53 3.29 8.49
C ASN A 307 12.26 1.87 7.95
N THR A 308 11.01 1.41 7.97
CA THR A 308 10.60 0.12 7.39
C THR A 308 10.15 0.27 5.94
N SER A 309 9.21 1.19 5.69
CA SER A 309 8.68 1.50 4.36
C SER A 309 8.13 2.91 4.32
N ILE A 310 8.20 3.54 3.16
CA ILE A 310 7.37 4.69 2.82
C ILE A 310 5.92 4.21 2.75
N MET A 311 4.99 4.97 3.33
CA MET A 311 3.62 4.57 3.62
C MET A 311 2.89 3.93 2.43
N HIS A 312 3.01 4.55 1.25
CA HIS A 312 2.30 4.13 0.04
C HIS A 312 2.88 2.87 -0.61
N THR A 313 4.18 2.62 -0.43
CA THR A 313 4.93 1.58 -1.12
C THR A 313 4.38 0.20 -0.75
N ASP A 314 4.54 -0.22 0.50
CA ASP A 314 4.12 -1.55 0.93
C ASP A 314 2.60 -1.66 1.07
N PHE A 315 1.89 -0.58 1.43
CA PHE A 315 0.43 -0.59 1.45
C PHE A 315 -0.15 -0.96 0.08
N THR A 316 0.30 -0.29 -0.98
CA THR A 316 -0.22 -0.56 -2.33
C THR A 316 0.16 -1.96 -2.79
N ARG A 317 1.42 -2.35 -2.57
CA ARG A 317 1.96 -3.62 -3.04
C ARG A 317 1.36 -4.82 -2.31
N GLU A 318 1.05 -4.69 -1.02
CA GLU A 318 0.67 -5.82 -0.15
C GLU A 318 -0.75 -5.75 0.47
N ARG A 319 -1.49 -4.62 0.39
CA ARG A 319 -2.84 -4.49 1.00
C ARG A 319 -3.93 -4.02 0.06
N ALA A 320 -3.65 -3.08 -0.84
CA ALA A 320 -4.66 -2.51 -1.73
C ALA A 320 -5.27 -3.58 -2.64
N GLN A 321 -6.59 -3.58 -2.83
CA GLN A 321 -7.28 -4.55 -3.68
C GLN A 321 -8.15 -3.86 -4.74
N PRO A 322 -8.38 -4.50 -5.89
CA PRO A 322 -9.35 -4.06 -6.89
C PRO A 322 -10.73 -3.88 -6.27
N GLY A 323 -11.43 -2.84 -6.72
CA GLY A 323 -12.84 -2.61 -6.38
C GLY A 323 -13.09 -2.02 -4.99
N ARG A 324 -12.03 -1.66 -4.25
CA ARG A 324 -12.11 -1.10 -2.90
C ARG A 324 -11.95 0.41 -2.87
N ILE A 325 -12.40 1.04 -1.78
CA ILE A 325 -12.16 2.46 -1.49
C ILE A 325 -11.03 2.59 -0.46
N VAL A 326 -10.00 3.35 -0.83
CA VAL A 326 -8.88 3.68 0.07
C VAL A 326 -8.87 5.18 0.33
N VAL A 327 -8.91 5.57 1.59
CA VAL A 327 -8.80 6.97 2.02
C VAL A 327 -7.56 7.13 2.89
N GLY A 328 -6.76 8.17 2.64
CA GLY A 328 -5.55 8.40 3.41
C GLY A 328 -5.29 9.88 3.67
N SER A 329 -4.51 10.16 4.71
CA SER A 329 -4.23 11.54 5.13
C SER A 329 -3.21 12.26 4.26
N ASP A 330 -2.54 11.52 3.37
CA ASP A 330 -1.54 12.04 2.43
C ASP A 330 -2.08 12.09 0.99
N SER A 331 -1.65 13.09 0.22
CA SER A 331 -2.08 13.31 -1.17
C SER A 331 -1.74 12.16 -2.11
N HIS A 332 -0.63 11.46 -1.87
CA HIS A 332 -0.16 10.37 -2.73
C HIS A 332 -0.83 9.03 -2.40
N THR A 333 -1.86 9.01 -1.55
CA THR A 333 -2.73 7.83 -1.33
C THR A 333 -3.31 7.30 -2.65
N CYS A 334 -3.49 8.18 -3.64
CA CYS A 334 -3.88 7.82 -5.00
C CYS A 334 -2.99 6.73 -5.65
N SER A 335 -1.77 6.50 -5.16
CA SER A 335 -0.91 5.36 -5.56
C SER A 335 -1.64 4.02 -5.52
N ALA A 336 -2.51 3.79 -4.52
CA ALA A 336 -3.25 2.55 -4.38
C ALA A 336 -4.24 2.30 -5.53
N GLY A 337 -4.57 3.34 -6.30
CA GLY A 337 -5.37 3.25 -7.50
C GLY A 337 -4.74 2.41 -8.61
N SER A 338 -3.42 2.17 -8.57
CA SER A 338 -2.75 1.25 -9.50
C SER A 338 -3.23 -0.18 -9.39
N MET A 339 -3.76 -0.58 -8.22
CA MET A 339 -4.34 -1.91 -7.95
C MET A 339 -5.82 -1.98 -8.33
N GLY A 340 -6.38 -0.95 -8.96
CA GLY A 340 -7.81 -0.84 -9.30
C GLY A 340 -8.74 -0.60 -8.12
N SER A 341 -8.20 -0.06 -7.02
CA SER A 341 -9.00 0.62 -6.00
C SER A 341 -9.36 2.04 -6.45
N PHE A 342 -10.39 2.65 -5.87
CA PHE A 342 -10.55 4.10 -5.92
C PHE A 342 -9.87 4.70 -4.69
N ALA A 343 -8.71 5.32 -4.90
CA ALA A 343 -7.86 5.79 -3.82
C ALA A 343 -7.73 7.32 -3.81
N VAL A 344 -7.97 7.92 -2.64
CA VAL A 344 -8.14 9.38 -2.50
C VAL A 344 -7.42 9.90 -1.25
N GLY A 345 -6.71 11.01 -1.39
CA GLY A 345 -6.11 11.74 -0.27
C GLY A 345 -7.11 12.73 0.34
N PHE A 346 -7.34 12.63 1.64
CA PHE A 346 -8.22 13.51 2.43
C PHE A 346 -7.40 14.36 3.40
N GLY A 347 -7.98 15.47 3.87
CA GLY A 347 -7.38 16.23 4.97
C GLY A 347 -7.33 15.37 6.23
N ALA A 348 -6.29 15.55 7.06
CA ALA A 348 -6.07 14.73 8.27
C ALA A 348 -7.34 14.61 9.15
N ALA A 349 -8.08 15.71 9.37
CA ALA A 349 -9.32 15.66 10.16
C ALA A 349 -10.42 14.78 9.50
N ASP A 350 -10.54 14.82 8.18
CA ASP A 350 -11.59 14.08 7.44
C ASP A 350 -11.34 12.57 7.44
N VAL A 351 -10.07 12.16 7.56
CA VAL A 351 -9.67 10.74 7.65
C VAL A 351 -10.09 10.12 8.99
N VAL A 352 -10.27 10.93 10.04
CA VAL A 352 -10.74 10.43 11.36
C VAL A 352 -12.16 9.86 11.24
N MET A 353 -13.00 10.41 10.36
CA MET A 353 -14.37 9.91 10.18
C MET A 353 -14.41 8.44 9.74
N PRO A 354 -13.88 8.04 8.56
CA PRO A 354 -13.88 6.64 8.15
C PRO A 354 -13.05 5.75 9.07
N MET A 355 -12.03 6.27 9.76
CA MET A 355 -11.29 5.52 10.78
C MET A 355 -12.19 5.05 11.92
N VAL A 356 -13.14 5.88 12.36
CA VAL A 356 -14.00 5.59 13.52
C VAL A 356 -15.37 5.02 13.16
N THR A 357 -15.90 5.34 11.98
CA THR A 357 -17.24 4.88 11.53
C THR A 357 -17.19 3.80 10.46
N GLY A 358 -16.05 3.62 9.77
CA GLY A 358 -15.96 2.76 8.59
C GLY A 358 -16.57 3.37 7.33
N GLU A 359 -17.07 4.61 7.41
CA GLU A 359 -17.85 5.25 6.36
C GLU A 359 -17.47 6.72 6.22
N THR A 360 -17.62 7.26 5.01
CA THR A 360 -17.45 8.70 4.78
C THR A 360 -18.35 9.20 3.67
N TRP A 361 -18.49 10.52 3.58
CA TRP A 361 -19.28 11.16 2.54
C TRP A 361 -18.42 11.53 1.34
N PHE A 362 -18.86 11.10 0.15
CA PHE A 362 -18.31 11.54 -1.11
C PHE A 362 -19.32 12.39 -1.86
N ARG A 363 -18.84 13.48 -2.44
CA ARG A 363 -19.46 13.99 -3.67
C ARG A 363 -18.93 13.13 -4.80
N VAL A 364 -19.80 12.39 -5.48
CA VAL A 364 -19.41 11.55 -6.63
C VAL A 364 -18.68 12.44 -7.63
N PRO A 365 -17.40 12.14 -7.96
CA PRO A 365 -16.61 13.04 -8.78
C PRO A 365 -16.95 12.90 -10.25
N GLU A 366 -16.71 13.96 -11.03
CA GLU A 366 -16.53 13.78 -12.47
C GLU A 366 -15.25 12.96 -12.72
N VAL A 367 -15.25 12.16 -13.79
CA VAL A 367 -14.14 11.26 -14.12
C VAL A 367 -13.51 11.66 -15.45
N CYS A 368 -12.19 11.87 -15.43
CA CYS A 368 -11.36 11.99 -16.63
C CYS A 368 -10.80 10.62 -16.99
N ARG A 369 -10.94 10.20 -18.25
CA ARG A 369 -10.42 8.93 -18.75
C ARG A 369 -9.11 9.13 -19.51
N ILE A 370 -8.09 8.37 -19.14
CA ILE A 370 -6.83 8.28 -19.89
C ILE A 370 -6.70 6.85 -20.41
N ASN A 371 -6.77 6.71 -21.73
CA ASN A 371 -6.55 5.45 -22.42
C ASN A 371 -5.10 5.34 -22.90
N PHE A 372 -4.45 4.22 -22.62
CA PHE A 372 -3.15 3.88 -23.17
C PHE A 372 -3.29 3.04 -24.44
N VAL A 373 -2.48 3.35 -25.44
CA VAL A 373 -2.31 2.55 -26.67
C VAL A 373 -0.81 2.39 -26.97
N GLY A 374 -0.47 1.59 -27.97
CA GLY A 374 0.92 1.37 -28.35
C GLY A 374 1.69 0.57 -27.30
N LYS A 375 3.01 0.70 -27.31
CA LYS A 375 3.92 -0.02 -26.42
C LYS A 375 5.05 0.89 -25.96
N LEU A 376 5.41 0.79 -24.69
CA LEU A 376 6.53 1.53 -24.13
C LEU A 376 7.87 1.16 -24.79
N PRO A 377 8.71 2.15 -25.13
CA PRO A 377 10.10 1.89 -25.49
C PRO A 377 10.85 1.23 -24.33
N PHE A 378 11.87 0.46 -24.68
CA PHE A 378 12.68 -0.24 -23.66
C PHE A 378 13.41 0.74 -22.75
N GLY A 379 13.37 0.48 -21.44
CA GLY A 379 14.02 1.32 -20.42
C GLY A 379 13.24 2.57 -20.03
N ILE A 380 12.06 2.80 -20.61
CA ILE A 380 11.11 3.84 -20.24
C ILE A 380 10.12 3.26 -19.22
N GLY A 381 9.92 3.96 -18.11
CA GLY A 381 9.09 3.51 -16.99
C GLY A 381 7.84 4.36 -16.76
N GLY A 382 7.07 4.01 -15.73
CA GLY A 382 5.86 4.77 -15.37
C GLY A 382 6.13 6.23 -15.01
N LYS A 383 7.34 6.54 -14.50
CA LYS A 383 7.77 7.91 -14.22
C LYS A 383 7.82 8.77 -15.49
N ASP A 384 8.34 8.22 -16.59
CA ASP A 384 8.40 8.94 -17.86
C ASP A 384 7.00 9.14 -18.44
N VAL A 385 6.12 8.13 -18.32
CA VAL A 385 4.72 8.21 -18.75
C VAL A 385 3.98 9.33 -18.03
N ILE A 386 4.08 9.40 -16.71
CA ILE A 386 3.32 10.41 -15.95
C ILE A 386 3.90 11.82 -16.12
N LEU A 387 5.21 11.96 -16.33
CA LEU A 387 5.79 13.25 -16.72
C LEU A 387 5.32 13.67 -18.12
N HIS A 388 5.23 12.75 -19.08
CA HIS A 388 4.66 13.03 -20.39
C HIS A 388 3.20 13.48 -20.29
N ILE A 389 2.36 12.76 -19.52
CA ILE A 389 0.97 13.15 -19.24
C ILE A 389 0.92 14.52 -18.56
N LEU A 390 1.74 14.77 -17.55
CA LEU A 390 1.78 16.04 -16.82
C LEU A 390 2.19 17.20 -17.72
N GLY A 391 3.12 16.97 -18.66
CA GLY A 391 3.52 17.93 -19.68
C GLY A 391 2.39 18.30 -20.65
N LEU A 392 1.54 17.34 -21.01
CA LEU A 392 0.39 17.54 -21.90
C LEU A 392 -0.82 18.14 -21.17
N PHE A 393 -1.15 17.60 -20.01
CA PHE A 393 -2.36 17.97 -19.28
C PHE A 393 -2.15 19.29 -18.59
N LYS A 394 -0.94 19.55 -18.08
CA LYS A 394 -0.63 20.62 -17.13
C LYS A 394 -1.31 20.42 -15.79
N ARG A 395 -0.80 21.11 -14.78
CA ARG A 395 -1.29 21.03 -13.41
C ARG A 395 -2.60 21.81 -13.27
N ASN A 396 -3.57 21.22 -12.56
CA ASN A 396 -4.84 21.88 -12.18
C ASN A 396 -5.64 22.44 -13.37
N THR A 397 -5.60 21.76 -14.51
CA THR A 397 -6.33 22.13 -15.73
C THR A 397 -7.44 21.11 -16.00
N ILE A 398 -7.09 19.97 -16.60
CA ILE A 398 -8.03 18.94 -17.05
C ILE A 398 -8.54 18.13 -15.87
N ALA A 399 -7.66 17.67 -14.97
CA ALA A 399 -8.02 16.76 -13.88
C ALA A 399 -8.39 17.47 -12.56
N PHE A 400 -8.39 18.81 -12.52
CA PHE A 400 -8.64 19.57 -11.29
C PHE A 400 -10.01 19.25 -10.67
N GLN A 401 -10.02 18.79 -9.42
CA GLN A 401 -11.24 18.36 -8.70
C GLN A 401 -11.99 17.18 -9.35
N ARG A 402 -11.30 16.40 -10.17
CA ARG A 402 -11.85 15.23 -10.87
C ARG A 402 -11.06 13.99 -10.49
N ALA A 403 -11.72 12.84 -10.56
CA ALA A 403 -11.02 11.58 -10.46
C ALA A 403 -10.41 11.21 -11.82
N VAL A 404 -9.28 10.50 -11.82
CA VAL A 404 -8.64 10.03 -13.06
C VAL A 404 -8.74 8.52 -13.13
N GLU A 405 -9.36 8.04 -14.20
CA GLU A 405 -9.49 6.62 -14.50
C GLU A 405 -8.55 6.26 -15.65
N TYR A 406 -7.75 5.22 -15.46
CA TYR A 406 -6.75 4.78 -16.42
C TYR A 406 -7.18 3.45 -17.05
N GLY A 407 -7.17 3.37 -18.37
CA GLY A 407 -7.26 2.07 -19.02
C GLY A 407 -6.91 2.05 -20.49
N GLY A 408 -7.67 1.31 -21.31
CA GLY A 408 -7.35 1.10 -22.72
C GLY A 408 -6.39 -0.07 -22.98
N PRO A 409 -6.23 -0.47 -24.24
CA PRO A 409 -5.55 -1.72 -24.62
C PRO A 409 -4.05 -1.73 -24.33
N GLY A 410 -3.41 -0.58 -24.17
CA GLY A 410 -2.00 -0.42 -23.81
C GLY A 410 -1.70 -0.71 -22.33
N LEU A 411 -2.71 -0.85 -21.46
CA LEU A 411 -2.51 -1.20 -20.04
C LEU A 411 -1.64 -2.43 -19.83
N LYS A 412 -1.81 -3.45 -20.68
CA LYS A 412 -1.06 -4.71 -20.63
C LYS A 412 0.46 -4.53 -20.83
N GLU A 413 0.88 -3.39 -21.39
CA GLU A 413 2.29 -3.06 -21.58
C GLU A 413 2.89 -2.34 -20.36
N LEU A 414 2.07 -1.98 -19.36
CA LEU A 414 2.50 -1.33 -18.12
C LEU A 414 2.58 -2.35 -16.98
N SER A 415 3.76 -2.49 -16.39
CA SER A 415 3.95 -3.24 -15.14
C SER A 415 3.17 -2.61 -13.98
N MET A 416 2.97 -3.36 -12.89
CA MET A 416 2.34 -2.78 -11.68
C MET A 416 3.14 -1.64 -11.08
N ASP A 417 4.47 -1.68 -11.18
CA ASP A 417 5.34 -0.57 -10.75
C ASP A 417 5.16 0.66 -11.65
N ALA A 418 5.05 0.48 -12.98
CA ALA A 418 4.74 1.59 -13.87
C ALA A 418 3.37 2.22 -13.56
N ARG A 419 2.34 1.39 -13.33
CA ARG A 419 1.00 1.86 -12.92
C ARG A 419 1.04 2.58 -11.57
N PHE A 420 1.82 2.08 -10.62
CA PHE A 420 2.02 2.73 -9.33
C PHE A 420 2.60 4.13 -9.50
N ALA A 421 3.67 4.31 -10.28
CA ALA A 421 4.29 5.62 -10.50
C ALA A 421 3.30 6.62 -11.15
N ILE A 422 2.48 6.15 -12.08
CA ILE A 422 1.43 6.96 -12.74
C ILE A 422 0.31 7.32 -11.75
N ALA A 423 -0.20 6.35 -11.01
CA ALA A 423 -1.25 6.57 -10.01
C ALA A 423 -0.78 7.54 -8.92
N ASN A 424 0.44 7.37 -8.42
CA ASN A 424 1.07 8.24 -7.43
C ASN A 424 1.05 9.71 -7.89
N MET A 425 1.53 9.99 -9.10
CA MET A 425 1.62 11.36 -9.59
C MET A 425 0.33 11.92 -10.20
N THR A 426 -0.81 11.24 -10.03
CA THR A 426 -2.13 11.74 -10.44
C THR A 426 -2.52 13.02 -9.70
N THR A 427 -2.05 13.19 -8.46
CA THR A 427 -2.30 14.43 -7.71
C THR A 427 -1.56 15.64 -8.33
N GLU A 428 -0.42 15.44 -9.00
CA GLU A 428 0.32 16.52 -9.66
C GLU A 428 -0.38 17.07 -10.91
N VAL A 429 -1.23 16.30 -11.60
CA VAL A 429 -2.13 16.83 -12.65
C VAL A 429 -3.39 17.51 -12.07
N GLY A 430 -3.55 17.52 -10.74
CA GLY A 430 -4.71 18.07 -10.03
C GLY A 430 -5.83 17.07 -9.79
N GLY A 431 -5.61 15.79 -10.11
CA GLY A 431 -6.58 14.72 -9.87
C GLY A 431 -6.79 14.48 -8.38
N MET A 432 -8.05 14.33 -7.97
CA MET A 432 -8.38 14.07 -6.56
C MET A 432 -8.03 12.63 -6.13
N GLY A 433 -8.04 11.71 -7.08
CA GLY A 433 -7.79 10.28 -6.87
C GLY A 433 -7.59 9.56 -8.19
N ALA A 434 -7.08 8.34 -8.11
CA ALA A 434 -6.77 7.51 -9.27
C ALA A 434 -7.46 6.14 -9.18
N CYS A 435 -7.78 5.55 -10.34
CA CYS A 435 -8.19 4.17 -10.45
C CYS A 435 -7.75 3.59 -11.81
N PHE A 436 -6.99 2.50 -11.79
CA PHE A 436 -6.68 1.70 -12.98
C PHE A 436 -7.74 0.61 -13.17
N GLU A 437 -8.08 0.28 -14.40
CA GLU A 437 -8.83 -0.95 -14.64
C GLU A 437 -7.97 -2.18 -14.31
N ALA A 438 -8.28 -2.90 -13.23
CA ALA A 438 -7.50 -4.05 -12.77
C ALA A 438 -7.61 -5.23 -13.75
N ASP A 439 -6.48 -5.81 -14.15
CA ASP A 439 -6.39 -6.85 -15.18
C ASP A 439 -5.55 -8.05 -14.73
N GLU A 440 -5.17 -8.91 -15.67
CA GLU A 440 -4.40 -10.13 -15.42
C GLU A 440 -3.04 -9.82 -14.76
N GLU A 441 -2.40 -8.70 -15.09
CA GLU A 441 -1.15 -8.28 -14.42
C GLU A 441 -1.42 -7.91 -12.96
N THR A 442 -2.55 -7.25 -12.70
CA THR A 442 -2.99 -6.92 -11.32
C THR A 442 -3.27 -8.20 -10.53
N SER A 443 -3.97 -9.16 -11.13
CA SER A 443 -4.29 -10.45 -10.51
C SER A 443 -3.03 -11.28 -10.24
N ALA A 444 -2.12 -11.34 -11.21
CA ALA A 444 -0.83 -12.00 -11.07
C ALA A 444 0.01 -11.37 -9.97
N TRP A 445 0.02 -10.04 -9.83
CA TRP A 445 0.69 -9.36 -8.72
C TRP A 445 0.10 -9.76 -7.36
N ILE A 446 -1.21 -9.69 -7.22
CA ILE A 446 -1.92 -10.01 -5.97
C ILE A 446 -1.66 -11.46 -5.54
N ALA A 447 -1.70 -12.41 -6.48
CA ALA A 447 -1.42 -13.82 -6.23
C ALA A 447 0.03 -14.08 -5.74
N ARG A 448 0.96 -13.16 -6.02
CA ARG A 448 2.39 -13.25 -5.65
C ARG A 448 2.71 -12.63 -4.28
N ARG A 449 1.77 -11.95 -3.62
CA ARG A 449 1.98 -11.34 -2.29
C ARG A 449 2.46 -12.35 -1.27
N GLN A 450 3.32 -11.95 -0.34
CA GLN A 450 3.93 -12.91 0.58
C GLN A 450 2.90 -13.51 1.55
N GLN A 451 1.99 -12.68 2.04
CA GLN A 451 0.94 -13.09 2.98
C GLN A 451 -0.30 -13.63 2.24
N PRO A 452 -0.71 -14.89 2.46
CA PRO A 452 -1.85 -15.51 1.79
C PRO A 452 -3.17 -14.74 1.95
N GLU A 453 -3.44 -14.17 3.12
CA GLU A 453 -4.65 -13.42 3.43
C GLU A 453 -4.84 -12.14 2.59
N HIS A 454 -3.79 -11.70 1.88
CA HIS A 454 -3.83 -10.53 1.01
C HIS A 454 -3.91 -10.89 -0.48
N ARG A 455 -4.05 -12.19 -0.79
CA ARG A 455 -4.21 -12.70 -2.16
C ARG A 455 -5.67 -12.76 -2.62
N GLU A 456 -6.63 -12.51 -1.72
CA GLU A 456 -8.05 -12.70 -1.96
C GLU A 456 -8.90 -11.45 -1.64
N GLY A 457 -10.16 -11.46 -2.09
CA GLY A 457 -11.16 -10.44 -1.76
C GLY A 457 -11.09 -9.15 -2.60
N GLY A 458 -10.49 -9.20 -3.79
CA GLY A 458 -10.56 -8.11 -4.78
C GLY A 458 -11.76 -8.28 -5.72
N LEU A 459 -12.40 -7.17 -6.08
CA LEU A 459 -13.50 -7.12 -7.04
C LEU A 459 -13.02 -6.44 -8.33
N TYR A 460 -13.07 -7.15 -9.45
CA TYR A 460 -12.51 -6.68 -10.71
C TYR A 460 -13.61 -6.05 -11.56
N PHE A 461 -13.71 -4.73 -11.56
CA PHE A 461 -14.66 -4.01 -12.38
C PHE A 461 -14.05 -3.58 -13.73
N ARG A 462 -14.91 -3.53 -14.76
CA ARG A 462 -14.63 -2.91 -16.07
C ARG A 462 -15.57 -1.75 -16.29
N ALA A 463 -15.12 -0.69 -16.95
CA ALA A 463 -16.03 0.35 -17.41
C ALA A 463 -17.07 -0.27 -18.36
N ASP A 464 -18.32 0.20 -18.27
CA ASP A 464 -19.32 -0.18 -19.26
C ASP A 464 -18.97 0.45 -20.63
N PRO A 465 -19.26 -0.21 -21.78
CA PRO A 465 -18.88 0.29 -23.11
C PRO A 465 -19.31 1.73 -23.43
N ASP A 466 -20.43 2.19 -22.86
CA ASP A 466 -21.00 3.53 -23.07
C ASP A 466 -20.84 4.44 -21.83
N ALA A 467 -19.90 4.13 -20.93
CA ALA A 467 -19.60 4.97 -19.77
C ALA A 467 -19.21 6.39 -20.21
N ARG A 468 -19.68 7.40 -19.48
CA ARG A 468 -19.48 8.81 -19.85
C ARG A 468 -18.41 9.43 -18.98
N TYR A 469 -17.45 10.08 -19.64
CA TYR A 469 -16.36 10.80 -19.01
C TYR A 469 -16.47 12.29 -19.34
N VAL A 470 -16.06 13.15 -18.41
CA VAL A 470 -16.06 14.61 -18.66
C VAL A 470 -14.95 15.01 -19.63
N GLU A 471 -13.87 14.23 -19.64
CA GLU A 471 -12.77 14.33 -20.60
C GLU A 471 -12.25 12.91 -20.88
N GLU A 472 -11.89 12.66 -22.13
CA GLU A 472 -11.23 11.42 -22.55
C GLU A 472 -10.02 11.75 -23.43
N ARG A 473 -8.86 11.16 -23.08
CA ARG A 473 -7.59 11.37 -23.77
C ARG A 473 -6.93 10.03 -24.03
N THR A 474 -6.26 9.92 -25.17
CA THR A 474 -5.44 8.76 -25.53
C THR A 474 -3.97 9.13 -25.47
N ILE A 475 -3.17 8.31 -24.82
CA ILE A 475 -1.72 8.42 -24.72
C ILE A 475 -1.11 7.25 -25.48
N ASP A 476 -0.35 7.56 -26.53
CA ASP A 476 0.45 6.56 -27.24
C ASP A 476 1.75 6.33 -26.47
N LEU A 477 1.88 5.14 -25.88
CA LEU A 477 3.06 4.76 -25.11
C LEU A 477 4.34 4.75 -25.95
N SER A 478 4.24 4.59 -27.27
CA SER A 478 5.41 4.59 -28.17
C SER A 478 6.02 5.97 -28.39
N GLU A 479 5.27 7.04 -28.11
CA GLU A 479 5.73 8.43 -28.18
C GLU A 479 6.35 8.92 -26.87
N VAL A 480 6.27 8.12 -25.81
CA VAL A 480 6.83 8.50 -24.50
C VAL A 480 8.36 8.44 -24.55
N SER A 481 8.97 9.57 -24.24
CA SER A 481 10.42 9.76 -24.15
C SER A 481 10.85 10.18 -22.75
N VAL A 482 12.16 10.06 -22.46
CA VAL A 482 12.72 10.54 -21.19
C VAL A 482 12.61 12.05 -21.10
N THR A 483 11.87 12.54 -20.12
CA THR A 483 11.59 13.97 -19.89
C THR A 483 12.03 14.41 -18.50
N MET A 484 12.13 15.73 -18.31
CA MET A 484 12.44 16.36 -17.04
C MET A 484 11.48 17.52 -16.77
N ALA A 485 10.92 17.57 -15.56
CA ALA A 485 10.17 18.72 -15.08
C ALA A 485 11.12 19.73 -14.42
N LEU A 486 11.09 20.96 -14.93
CA LEU A 486 11.98 22.05 -14.50
C LEU A 486 11.49 22.68 -13.20
N TYR A 487 12.41 22.91 -12.27
CA TYR A 487 12.10 23.69 -11.07
C TYR A 487 11.58 25.10 -11.44
N PRO A 488 10.58 25.66 -10.71
CA PRO A 488 9.83 25.07 -9.58
C PRO A 488 8.46 24.51 -9.99
N ILE A 489 8.25 24.23 -11.27
CA ILE A 489 6.94 24.00 -11.87
C ILE A 489 6.88 22.53 -12.34
N PRO A 490 6.14 21.65 -11.66
CA PRO A 490 6.19 20.22 -11.96
C PRO A 490 5.62 19.86 -13.33
N ASP A 491 4.82 20.74 -13.93
CA ASP A 491 4.26 20.62 -15.27
C ASP A 491 5.03 21.38 -16.37
N ASP A 492 6.18 21.98 -16.03
CA ASP A 492 7.15 22.50 -17.00
C ASP A 492 8.07 21.37 -17.47
N VAL A 493 7.49 20.45 -18.24
CA VAL A 493 8.13 19.22 -18.71
C VAL A 493 8.77 19.46 -20.07
N VAL A 494 10.08 19.18 -20.16
CA VAL A 494 10.90 19.27 -21.38
C VAL A 494 11.63 17.95 -21.64
N LEU A 495 12.15 17.74 -22.85
CA LEU A 495 13.03 16.59 -23.10
C LEU A 495 14.32 16.72 -22.28
N VAL A 496 14.82 15.62 -21.71
CA VAL A 496 16.10 15.64 -20.95
C VAL A 496 17.25 16.14 -21.83
N SER A 497 17.24 15.79 -23.12
CA SER A 497 18.24 16.21 -24.10
C SER A 497 18.35 17.73 -24.25
N GLU A 498 17.26 18.48 -24.06
CA GLU A 498 17.26 19.95 -24.15
C GLU A 498 18.00 20.62 -23.00
N LYS A 499 18.16 19.92 -21.88
CA LYS A 499 18.90 20.39 -20.69
C LYS A 499 20.23 19.67 -20.50
N ALA A 500 20.67 18.90 -21.50
CA ALA A 500 21.99 18.29 -21.48
C ALA A 500 23.08 19.35 -21.24
N GLY A 501 23.99 19.10 -20.30
CA GLY A 501 25.02 20.08 -19.91
C GLY A 501 24.66 20.96 -18.70
N MET A 502 23.42 20.93 -18.21
CA MET A 502 23.06 21.58 -16.94
C MET A 502 23.87 20.95 -15.79
N LYS A 503 24.61 21.77 -15.04
CA LYS A 503 25.41 21.33 -13.90
C LYS A 503 24.52 21.02 -12.70
N LEU A 504 24.93 19.99 -11.95
CA LEU A 504 24.23 19.50 -10.77
C LEU A 504 25.16 19.55 -9.55
N ASP A 505 24.59 19.85 -8.40
CA ASP A 505 25.25 19.71 -7.09
C ASP A 505 24.85 18.39 -6.41
N GLY A 506 23.69 17.84 -6.80
CA GLY A 506 23.20 16.58 -6.26
C GLY A 506 22.29 15.77 -7.18
N CYS A 507 22.31 14.46 -6.99
CA CYS A 507 21.44 13.48 -7.63
C CYS A 507 20.73 12.63 -6.57
N PHE A 508 19.41 12.51 -6.67
CA PHE A 508 18.59 11.73 -5.73
C PHE A 508 17.69 10.72 -6.46
N ILE A 509 17.82 9.45 -6.10
CA ILE A 509 16.94 8.37 -6.57
C ILE A 509 16.14 7.84 -5.38
N GLY A 510 14.85 8.12 -5.30
CA GLY A 510 14.03 7.71 -4.15
C GLY A 510 12.71 8.47 -4.07
N ALA A 511 12.10 8.51 -2.88
CA ALA A 511 10.72 8.95 -2.61
C ALA A 511 9.66 7.88 -2.91
N CYS A 512 8.40 8.16 -2.52
CA CYS A 512 7.28 7.24 -2.70
C CYS A 512 7.05 6.85 -4.17
N THR A 513 7.32 7.73 -5.14
CA THR A 513 7.10 7.48 -6.57
C THR A 513 8.12 6.55 -7.21
N THR A 514 9.33 6.46 -6.65
CA THR A 514 10.41 5.65 -7.24
C THR A 514 10.20 4.19 -6.86
N THR A 515 9.85 3.40 -7.86
CA THR A 515 9.47 2.00 -7.68
C THR A 515 10.67 1.05 -7.63
N GLU A 516 10.41 -0.22 -7.33
CA GLU A 516 11.44 -1.25 -7.39
C GLU A 516 12.01 -1.39 -8.81
N GLU A 517 11.15 -1.37 -9.83
CA GLU A 517 11.57 -1.36 -11.23
C GLU A 517 12.49 -0.16 -11.57
N ASP A 518 12.15 1.05 -11.11
CA ASP A 518 12.98 2.25 -11.33
C ASP A 518 14.38 2.10 -10.70
N LEU A 519 14.46 1.51 -9.51
CA LEU A 519 15.72 1.23 -8.81
C LEU A 519 16.56 0.18 -9.54
N ILE A 520 15.91 -0.85 -10.11
CA ILE A 520 16.58 -1.86 -10.92
C ILE A 520 17.15 -1.23 -12.19
N VAL A 521 16.34 -0.46 -12.93
CA VAL A 521 16.77 0.23 -14.16
C VAL A 521 17.90 1.20 -13.85
N GLY A 522 17.77 2.00 -12.79
CA GLY A 522 18.82 2.92 -12.33
C GLY A 522 20.14 2.19 -12.06
N ALA A 523 20.12 1.08 -11.32
CA ALA A 523 21.32 0.27 -11.08
C ALA A 523 21.93 -0.29 -12.37
N LEU A 524 21.11 -0.78 -13.32
CA LEU A 524 21.62 -1.33 -14.58
C LEU A 524 22.21 -0.25 -15.50
N VAL A 525 21.67 0.97 -15.48
CA VAL A 525 22.28 2.13 -16.16
C VAL A 525 23.65 2.45 -15.57
N LEU A 526 23.79 2.44 -14.25
CA LEU A 526 25.08 2.62 -13.58
C LEU A 526 26.05 1.49 -13.92
N GLU A 527 25.59 0.24 -13.95
CA GLU A 527 26.40 -0.92 -14.35
C GLU A 527 26.95 -0.76 -15.77
N ALA A 528 26.09 -0.36 -16.72
CA ALA A 528 26.48 -0.10 -18.10
C ALA A 528 27.55 1.01 -18.18
N GLY A 529 27.35 2.12 -17.46
CA GLY A 529 28.32 3.21 -17.39
C GLY A 529 29.68 2.77 -16.82
N LEU A 530 29.68 2.04 -15.71
CA LEU A 530 30.90 1.52 -15.08
C LEU A 530 31.65 0.56 -16.00
N ARG A 531 30.93 -0.32 -16.72
CA ARG A 531 31.48 -1.25 -17.72
C ARG A 531 32.07 -0.52 -18.92
N ALA A 532 31.44 0.59 -19.35
CA ALA A 532 31.94 1.47 -20.39
C ALA A 532 33.16 2.32 -19.97
N GLY A 533 33.67 2.13 -18.75
CA GLY A 533 34.83 2.87 -18.25
C GLY A 533 34.52 4.25 -17.67
N ILE A 534 33.23 4.63 -17.59
CA ILE A 534 32.82 5.87 -16.94
C ILE A 534 33.04 5.71 -15.43
N ARG A 535 33.55 6.76 -14.78
CA ARG A 535 33.83 6.78 -13.34
C ARG A 535 33.14 7.98 -12.71
N PRO A 536 32.54 7.82 -11.52
CA PRO A 536 31.90 8.95 -10.84
C PRO A 536 32.95 9.99 -10.43
N VAL A 537 32.64 11.27 -10.59
CA VAL A 537 33.45 12.37 -10.07
C VAL A 537 33.43 12.38 -8.54
N THR A 538 34.51 12.86 -7.93
CA THR A 538 34.68 12.86 -6.46
C THR A 538 33.83 13.90 -5.73
N HIS A 539 33.20 14.82 -6.45
CA HIS A 539 32.29 15.83 -5.91
C HIS A 539 30.82 15.52 -6.27
N GLY A 540 29.91 16.30 -5.73
CA GLY A 540 28.47 16.15 -5.90
C GLY A 540 27.86 15.08 -4.99
N LYS A 541 26.66 15.36 -4.49
CA LYS A 541 25.93 14.48 -3.57
C LYS A 541 25.16 13.42 -4.36
N ARG A 542 25.25 12.15 -3.96
CA ARG A 542 24.54 11.03 -4.60
C ARG A 542 23.82 10.23 -3.53
N ARG A 543 22.49 10.20 -3.60
CA ARG A 543 21.66 9.48 -2.63
C ARG A 543 20.70 8.57 -3.37
N VAL A 544 20.65 7.30 -2.96
CA VAL A 544 19.59 6.39 -3.35
C VAL A 544 18.86 5.91 -2.10
N THR A 545 17.55 6.09 -2.04
CA THR A 545 16.72 5.69 -0.90
C THR A 545 15.60 4.79 -1.41
N PRO A 546 15.78 3.46 -1.39
CA PRO A 546 14.71 2.53 -1.71
C PRO A 546 13.51 2.68 -0.77
N GLY A 547 12.30 2.51 -1.30
CA GLY A 547 11.06 2.82 -0.58
C GLY A 547 10.66 1.83 0.52
N SER A 548 11.27 0.66 0.60
CA SER A 548 10.93 -0.39 1.59
C SER A 548 12.11 -1.33 1.85
N LEU A 549 12.17 -1.89 3.06
CA LEU A 549 13.10 -2.98 3.42
C LEU A 549 12.92 -4.23 2.54
N ILE A 550 11.69 -4.53 2.07
CA ILE A 550 11.44 -5.65 1.13
C ILE A 550 12.24 -5.41 -0.16
N ILE A 551 12.16 -4.19 -0.69
CA ILE A 551 12.86 -3.78 -1.91
C ILE A 551 14.37 -3.80 -1.69
N ILE A 552 14.85 -3.25 -0.56
CA ILE A 552 16.29 -3.28 -0.19
C ILE A 552 16.83 -4.69 -0.23
N LYS A 553 16.20 -5.64 0.47
CA LYS A 553 16.63 -7.04 0.52
C LYS A 553 16.65 -7.70 -0.87
N ARG A 554 15.72 -7.34 -1.75
CA ARG A 554 15.69 -7.86 -3.12
C ARG A 554 16.83 -7.27 -3.97
N LEU A 555 17.05 -5.96 -3.90
CA LEU A 555 18.16 -5.29 -4.60
C LEU A 555 19.51 -5.83 -4.13
N GLU A 556 19.69 -6.08 -2.83
CA GLU A 556 20.90 -6.72 -2.26
C GLU A 556 21.12 -8.12 -2.81
N ARG A 557 20.08 -8.95 -2.84
CA ARG A 557 20.14 -10.32 -3.38
C ARG A 557 20.60 -10.36 -4.83
N HIS A 558 20.27 -9.33 -5.61
CA HIS A 558 20.68 -9.19 -7.01
C HIS A 558 21.99 -8.40 -7.19
N GLY A 559 22.66 -7.99 -6.10
CA GLY A 559 23.90 -7.22 -6.13
C GLY A 559 23.74 -5.78 -6.61
N LEU A 560 22.51 -5.27 -6.70
CA LEU A 560 22.22 -3.95 -7.30
C LEU A 560 22.61 -2.78 -6.39
N LEU A 561 22.50 -2.95 -5.06
CA LEU A 561 22.96 -1.91 -4.13
C LEU A 561 24.48 -1.71 -4.19
N GLU A 562 25.24 -2.76 -4.50
CA GLU A 562 26.68 -2.65 -4.65
C GLU A 562 27.06 -1.82 -5.88
N ILE A 563 26.27 -1.92 -6.97
CA ILE A 563 26.46 -1.10 -8.17
C ILE A 563 26.23 0.38 -7.85
N TYR A 564 25.19 0.70 -7.08
CA TYR A 564 24.97 2.07 -6.60
C TYR A 564 26.16 2.60 -5.81
N LYS A 565 26.70 1.82 -4.87
CA LYS A 565 27.89 2.19 -4.09
C LYS A 565 29.13 2.41 -4.97
N GLN A 566 29.36 1.55 -5.95
CA GLN A 566 30.46 1.69 -6.91
C GLN A 566 30.34 2.96 -7.77
N ALA A 567 29.11 3.40 -8.04
CA ALA A 567 28.83 4.69 -8.69
C ALA A 567 28.84 5.89 -7.72
N GLY A 568 29.19 5.69 -6.45
CA GLY A 568 29.35 6.74 -5.46
C GLY A 568 28.06 7.15 -4.73
N PHE A 569 26.98 6.37 -4.82
CA PHE A 569 25.74 6.64 -4.08
C PHE A 569 25.84 6.19 -2.62
N GLU A 570 25.34 7.02 -1.71
CA GLU A 570 24.99 6.61 -0.35
C GLU A 570 23.60 5.96 -0.37
N ILE A 571 23.49 4.77 0.24
CA ILE A 571 22.21 4.07 0.39
C ILE A 571 21.49 4.61 1.64
N GLY A 572 20.29 5.16 1.46
CA GLY A 572 19.44 5.64 2.54
C GLY A 572 18.56 4.55 3.15
N ALA A 573 18.20 4.74 4.41
CA ALA A 573 17.15 3.95 5.05
C ALA A 573 15.78 4.36 4.49
N PRO A 574 14.80 3.44 4.40
CA PRO A 574 13.47 3.76 3.91
C PRO A 574 12.87 4.98 4.62
N GLY A 575 12.26 5.88 3.86
CA GLY A 575 11.69 7.13 4.34
C GLY A 575 11.66 8.20 3.24
N CYS A 576 10.99 9.32 3.50
CA CYS A 576 10.81 10.38 2.49
C CYS A 576 12.12 11.04 2.04
N SER A 577 13.15 11.11 2.90
CA SER A 577 14.49 11.62 2.55
C SER A 577 14.41 13.02 1.87
N TYR A 578 15.22 13.26 0.84
CA TYR A 578 15.25 14.53 0.08
C TYR A 578 13.92 14.90 -0.59
N CYS A 579 12.93 14.00 -0.69
CA CYS A 579 11.64 14.30 -1.32
C CYS A 579 10.94 15.50 -0.68
N VAL A 580 10.96 15.55 0.65
CA VAL A 580 10.29 16.57 1.46
C VAL A 580 11.31 17.35 2.30
N GLY A 581 12.52 16.80 2.54
CA GLY A 581 13.60 17.49 3.22
C GLY A 581 13.32 17.78 4.71
N ILE A 582 12.52 16.95 5.38
CA ILE A 582 12.07 17.20 6.77
C ILE A 582 12.64 16.25 7.82
N ASN A 583 13.53 15.32 7.43
CA ASN A 583 14.16 14.39 8.36
C ASN A 583 15.43 14.95 9.05
N ASP A 584 15.74 16.22 8.82
CA ASP A 584 16.90 16.97 9.33
C ASP A 584 18.28 16.46 8.86
N VAL A 585 18.33 15.51 7.92
CA VAL A 585 19.60 14.99 7.40
C VAL A 585 19.71 15.14 5.89
N ASP A 586 18.71 14.63 5.18
CA ASP A 586 18.67 14.65 3.73
C ASP A 586 17.97 15.94 3.27
N VAL A 587 18.64 17.07 3.48
CA VAL A 587 18.16 18.42 3.15
C VAL A 587 19.09 19.08 2.14
N ALA A 588 18.54 19.53 1.02
CA ALA A 588 19.28 20.23 -0.02
C ALA A 588 19.65 21.66 0.42
N GLY A 589 20.86 22.07 0.09
CA GLY A 589 21.40 23.39 0.44
C GLY A 589 20.83 24.52 -0.42
N GLU A 590 20.98 25.75 0.07
CA GLU A 590 20.57 26.94 -0.66
C GLU A 590 21.41 27.10 -1.95
N GLY A 591 20.73 27.31 -3.08
CA GLY A 591 21.38 27.45 -4.40
C GLY A 591 21.82 26.13 -5.05
N GLU A 592 21.74 25.00 -4.34
CA GLU A 592 22.10 23.69 -4.92
C GLU A 592 21.09 23.27 -6.00
N VAL A 593 21.61 22.84 -7.15
CA VAL A 593 20.84 22.29 -8.27
C VAL A 593 20.79 20.77 -8.17
N TRP A 594 19.60 20.23 -8.03
CA TRP A 594 19.36 18.79 -7.87
C TRP A 594 18.63 18.21 -9.07
N LEU A 595 18.93 16.95 -9.39
CA LEU A 595 18.14 16.11 -10.29
C LEU A 595 17.61 14.90 -9.50
N SER A 596 16.29 14.71 -9.50
CA SER A 596 15.62 13.78 -8.59
C SER A 596 14.57 12.92 -9.30
N SER A 597 14.37 11.68 -8.83
CA SER A 597 13.24 10.83 -9.26
C SER A 597 11.95 11.01 -8.44
N GLN A 598 11.92 11.96 -7.50
CA GLN A 598 10.74 12.30 -6.69
C GLN A 598 9.60 12.94 -7.50
N ASN A 599 8.43 13.13 -6.90
CA ASN A 599 7.21 13.66 -7.54
C ASN A 599 7.07 15.18 -7.55
N ARG A 600 7.63 15.92 -6.59
CA ARG A 600 7.42 17.39 -6.45
C ARG A 600 8.70 18.22 -6.49
N ASN A 601 8.65 19.35 -7.19
CA ASN A 601 9.77 20.29 -7.36
C ASN A 601 9.41 21.72 -6.94
N PHE A 602 8.41 21.90 -6.09
CA PHE A 602 8.02 23.22 -5.61
C PHE A 602 9.17 23.93 -4.88
N ARG A 603 9.04 25.26 -4.74
CA ARG A 603 10.03 26.08 -4.04
C ARG A 603 10.22 25.57 -2.62
N ASN A 604 11.48 25.38 -2.21
CA ASN A 604 11.88 24.90 -0.88
C ASN A 604 11.50 23.44 -0.56
N ARG A 605 11.06 22.66 -1.56
CA ARG A 605 10.59 21.29 -1.34
C ARG A 605 11.67 20.36 -0.79
N MET A 606 12.89 20.41 -1.32
CA MET A 606 14.00 19.56 -0.86
C MET A 606 14.80 20.19 0.27
N GLY A 607 14.51 21.46 0.61
CA GLY A 607 15.30 22.30 1.48
C GLY A 607 15.22 23.76 1.04
N LYS A 608 15.33 24.70 1.98
CA LYS A 608 15.19 26.13 1.73
C LYS A 608 16.18 26.62 0.64
N GLY A 609 15.65 27.26 -0.39
CA GLY A 609 16.43 27.84 -1.49
C GLY A 609 17.05 26.84 -2.48
N SER A 610 16.75 25.54 -2.34
CA SER A 610 17.20 24.51 -3.29
C SER A 610 16.42 24.53 -4.61
N LEU A 611 17.06 24.04 -5.67
CA LEU A 611 16.54 23.97 -7.03
C LEU A 611 16.43 22.51 -7.48
N GLY A 612 15.31 21.84 -7.18
CA GLY A 612 15.12 20.42 -7.50
C GLY A 612 14.42 20.20 -8.84
N ASN A 613 15.07 19.59 -9.81
CA ASN A 613 14.44 19.15 -11.06
C ASN A 613 14.03 17.66 -10.96
N ILE A 614 12.99 17.26 -11.70
CA ILE A 614 12.45 15.89 -11.62
C ILE A 614 12.61 15.15 -12.94
N THR A 615 13.01 13.88 -12.91
CA THR A 615 13.05 12.99 -14.07
C THR A 615 12.94 11.51 -13.65
N GLY A 616 13.12 10.56 -14.59
CA GLY A 616 13.20 9.12 -14.31
C GLY A 616 14.53 8.71 -13.68
N ALA A 617 14.53 7.61 -12.90
CA ALA A 617 15.73 7.10 -12.23
C ALA A 617 16.90 6.81 -13.19
N ALA A 618 16.60 6.39 -14.43
CA ALA A 618 17.59 6.18 -15.49
C ALA A 618 18.37 7.47 -15.83
N ALA A 619 17.68 8.59 -15.99
CA ALA A 619 18.30 9.89 -16.28
C ALA A 619 19.10 10.41 -15.09
N VAL A 620 18.58 10.25 -13.86
CA VAL A 620 19.33 10.58 -12.64
C VAL A 620 20.62 9.75 -12.55
N ALA A 621 20.53 8.43 -12.77
CA ALA A 621 21.66 7.52 -12.76
C ALA A 621 22.73 7.92 -13.78
N ALA A 622 22.33 8.15 -15.04
CA ALA A 622 23.26 8.57 -16.09
C ALA A 622 23.95 9.91 -15.78
N SER A 623 23.19 10.87 -15.25
CA SER A 623 23.67 12.22 -14.91
C SER A 623 24.59 12.24 -13.67
N SER A 624 24.50 11.22 -12.82
CA SER A 624 25.25 11.17 -11.57
C SER A 624 26.75 10.95 -11.74
N PHE A 625 27.22 10.42 -12.88
CA PHE A 625 28.63 10.14 -13.09
C PHE A 625 29.47 11.42 -13.06
N ASP A 626 29.09 12.44 -13.84
CA ASP A 626 29.84 13.68 -13.99
C ASP A 626 29.13 14.90 -13.39
N MET A 627 27.99 14.69 -12.71
CA MET A 627 27.17 15.75 -12.11
C MET A 627 26.68 16.77 -13.14
N VAL A 628 26.28 16.26 -14.29
CA VAL A 628 25.74 17.03 -15.40
C VAL A 628 24.53 16.28 -15.95
N VAL A 629 23.46 16.99 -16.29
CA VAL A 629 22.29 16.38 -16.93
C VAL A 629 22.73 15.69 -18.22
N ARG A 630 22.45 14.38 -18.31
CA ARG A 630 22.73 13.50 -19.45
C ARG A 630 21.45 12.82 -19.92
N ASP A 631 21.32 12.70 -21.24
CA ASP A 631 20.33 11.79 -21.82
C ASP A 631 20.78 10.34 -21.55
N PRO A 632 19.98 9.52 -20.85
CA PRO A 632 20.35 8.15 -20.52
C PRO A 632 20.30 7.20 -21.72
N LYS A 633 19.78 7.62 -22.89
CA LYS A 633 19.56 6.75 -24.06
C LYS A 633 20.77 5.90 -24.43
N TYR A 634 21.96 6.51 -24.49
CA TYR A 634 23.19 5.79 -24.83
C TYR A 634 23.47 4.61 -23.87
N LEU A 635 23.20 4.78 -22.57
CA LEU A 635 23.38 3.73 -21.58
C LEU A 635 22.21 2.74 -21.59
N LEU A 636 20.98 3.22 -21.76
CA LEU A 636 19.77 2.38 -21.89
C LEU A 636 19.89 1.39 -23.05
N ASP A 637 20.42 1.83 -24.19
CA ASP A 637 20.63 0.98 -25.37
C ASP A 637 21.67 -0.16 -25.12
N GLN A 638 22.43 -0.09 -24.02
CA GLN A 638 23.45 -1.09 -23.62
C GLN A 638 22.99 -2.02 -22.49
N LEU A 639 21.77 -1.86 -21.96
CA LEU A 639 21.26 -2.73 -20.89
C LEU A 639 21.10 -4.17 -21.36
N ASP A 640 21.44 -5.10 -20.47
CA ASP A 640 21.14 -6.52 -20.63
C ASP A 640 19.63 -6.75 -20.40
N ARG A 641 18.89 -6.92 -21.50
CA ARG A 641 17.44 -7.12 -21.51
C ARG A 641 17.04 -8.37 -20.74
N ASP A 642 17.78 -9.46 -20.93
CA ASP A 642 17.50 -10.75 -20.28
C ASP A 642 17.74 -10.67 -18.77
N LYS A 643 18.75 -9.90 -18.34
CA LYS A 643 18.99 -9.62 -16.92
C LYS A 643 17.86 -8.78 -16.32
N LEU A 644 17.44 -7.70 -16.99
CA LEU A 644 16.33 -6.86 -16.52
C LEU A 644 15.05 -7.69 -16.38
N GLU A 645 14.66 -8.41 -17.43
CA GLU A 645 13.45 -9.23 -17.41
C GLU A 645 13.49 -10.30 -16.32
N ARG A 646 14.64 -10.95 -16.10
CA ARG A 646 14.79 -11.98 -15.04
C ARG A 646 14.67 -11.40 -13.64
N ILE A 647 15.13 -10.18 -13.40
CA ILE A 647 15.04 -9.53 -12.09
C ILE A 647 13.60 -9.05 -11.85
N VAL A 648 13.00 -8.37 -12.84
CA VAL A 648 11.64 -7.79 -12.74
C VAL A 648 10.57 -8.88 -12.69
N LYS A 649 10.61 -9.87 -13.59
CA LYS A 649 9.65 -10.99 -13.60
C LYS A 649 9.96 -12.02 -12.50
N GLY A 650 11.22 -12.12 -12.07
CA GLY A 650 11.69 -13.10 -11.10
C GLY A 650 11.90 -14.51 -11.69
N SER A 651 12.20 -15.49 -10.82
CA SER A 651 12.23 -16.92 -11.16
C SER A 651 10.85 -17.53 -10.88
N ARG A 652 9.94 -17.52 -11.86
CA ARG A 652 8.82 -18.48 -12.05
C ARG A 652 7.84 -18.00 -13.13
N SER A 653 7.22 -18.95 -13.82
CA SER A 653 6.37 -18.76 -15.01
C SER A 653 5.18 -17.84 -14.75
N SER A 654 4.78 -17.09 -15.78
CA SER A 654 3.46 -16.46 -15.87
C SER A 654 2.39 -17.48 -15.46
N MET A 655 1.81 -17.32 -14.28
CA MET A 655 0.54 -17.97 -13.99
C MET A 655 -0.48 -17.23 -14.84
N ASP A 656 -1.01 -17.89 -15.87
CA ASP A 656 -2.19 -17.39 -16.59
C ASP A 656 -3.37 -17.45 -15.60
N ILE A 657 -3.53 -16.38 -14.83
CA ILE A 657 -4.63 -16.22 -13.88
C ILE A 657 -5.72 -15.44 -14.60
N SER A 658 -6.77 -16.15 -15.01
CA SER A 658 -7.95 -15.53 -15.60
C SER A 658 -8.66 -14.65 -14.57
N VAL A 659 -8.97 -13.42 -14.95
CA VAL A 659 -9.74 -12.50 -14.11
C VAL A 659 -11.24 -12.74 -14.28
N VAL A 660 -11.96 -12.88 -13.16
CA VAL A 660 -13.42 -12.91 -13.16
C VAL A 660 -13.94 -11.50 -12.96
N ILE A 661 -14.63 -10.96 -13.97
CA ILE A 661 -15.21 -9.61 -13.91
C ILE A 661 -16.42 -9.63 -12.97
N SER A 662 -16.42 -8.70 -12.02
CA SER A 662 -17.50 -8.47 -11.06
C SER A 662 -18.43 -7.35 -11.56
N GLU A 663 -19.65 -7.33 -11.03
CA GLU A 663 -20.60 -6.23 -11.18
C GLU A 663 -20.96 -5.68 -9.79
N PRO A 664 -21.30 -4.38 -9.65
CA PRO A 664 -21.54 -3.79 -8.34
C PRO A 664 -22.82 -4.36 -7.70
N GLU A 665 -22.77 -4.56 -6.38
CA GLU A 665 -23.86 -5.12 -5.57
C GLU A 665 -24.27 -4.08 -4.49
N PRO A 666 -24.96 -3.00 -4.87
CA PRO A 666 -25.28 -1.89 -3.96
C PRO A 666 -26.27 -2.30 -2.87
N GLN A 667 -26.10 -1.75 -1.66
CA GLN A 667 -27.10 -1.85 -0.60
C GLN A 667 -28.21 -0.81 -0.81
N ILE A 668 -29.31 -1.24 -1.44
CA ILE A 668 -30.46 -0.36 -1.74
C ILE A 668 -31.36 -0.25 -0.51
N SER A 669 -31.70 0.98 -0.12
CA SER A 669 -32.67 1.27 0.95
C SER A 669 -33.95 1.87 0.37
N SER A 670 -35.11 1.37 0.82
CA SER A 670 -36.42 1.98 0.54
C SER A 670 -36.67 3.25 1.34
N ASN A 671 -35.88 3.49 2.38
CA ASN A 671 -35.99 4.67 3.23
C ASN A 671 -35.16 5.80 2.62
N LYS A 672 -35.80 6.93 2.31
CA LYS A 672 -35.10 8.15 1.91
C LYS A 672 -34.05 8.49 2.95
N THR A 673 -32.78 8.51 2.56
CA THR A 673 -31.69 9.13 3.33
C THR A 673 -32.17 10.52 3.76
N PRO A 674 -31.92 10.96 5.01
CA PRO A 674 -32.20 12.33 5.38
C PRO A 674 -31.49 13.24 4.38
N SER A 675 -32.27 14.00 3.62
CA SER A 675 -31.77 15.04 2.74
C SER A 675 -31.09 16.08 3.61
N LEU A 676 -29.78 15.93 3.83
CA LEU A 676 -29.00 16.87 4.64
C LEU A 676 -28.97 18.28 4.02
N LEU A 677 -29.40 18.42 2.77
CA LEU A 677 -29.69 19.69 2.11
C LEU A 677 -30.85 19.50 1.12
N ASN A 678 -32.09 19.75 1.54
CA ASN A 678 -33.16 19.99 0.57
C ASN A 678 -32.90 21.33 -0.11
N GLY A 679 -32.68 21.32 -1.43
CA GLY A 679 -32.53 22.53 -2.25
C GLY A 679 -33.74 23.48 -2.26
N ASN A 680 -34.78 23.20 -1.47
CA ASN A 680 -35.96 24.05 -1.27
C ASN A 680 -35.94 24.88 0.01
N GLU A 681 -34.95 24.73 0.90
CA GLU A 681 -34.76 25.66 2.05
C GLU A 681 -34.10 27.01 1.65
N LEU A 682 -34.07 27.32 0.35
CA LEU A 682 -33.71 28.65 -0.15
C LEU A 682 -34.91 29.57 -0.40
N ASN A 683 -36.16 29.13 -0.15
CA ASN A 683 -37.37 29.89 -0.51
C ASN A 683 -38.49 29.97 0.55
N GLU A 684 -38.26 29.60 1.82
CA GLU A 684 -39.18 30.01 2.90
C GLU A 684 -38.77 31.36 3.50
N PRO A 685 -39.69 32.32 3.69
CA PRO A 685 -39.37 33.58 4.36
C PRO A 685 -39.08 33.26 5.81
N ALA A 686 -37.80 33.34 6.18
CA ALA A 686 -37.30 33.09 7.51
C ALA A 686 -38.20 33.71 8.58
N SER A 687 -38.76 32.87 9.45
CA SER A 687 -39.45 33.31 10.65
C SER A 687 -38.53 34.25 11.42
N SER A 688 -39.08 35.39 11.82
CA SER A 688 -38.42 36.55 12.42
C SER A 688 -37.72 36.24 13.73
N THR A 689 -36.55 35.61 13.65
CA THR A 689 -35.46 35.86 14.59
C THR A 689 -34.49 36.78 13.86
N GLN A 690 -34.25 37.97 14.41
CA GLN A 690 -33.26 38.92 13.91
C GLN A 690 -31.84 38.33 14.05
N SER A 691 -31.54 37.30 13.27
CA SER A 691 -30.18 36.98 12.86
C SER A 691 -29.75 38.15 12.00
N THR A 692 -29.02 39.09 12.60
CA THR A 692 -28.32 40.11 11.84
C THR A 692 -27.47 39.38 10.81
N LEU A 693 -27.87 39.43 9.53
CA LEU A 693 -27.04 38.98 8.43
C LEU A 693 -25.69 39.68 8.60
N ARG A 694 -24.72 38.95 9.13
CA ARG A 694 -23.41 39.49 9.43
C ARG A 694 -22.74 39.69 8.08
N VAL A 695 -22.96 40.86 7.47
CA VAL A 695 -22.29 41.24 6.24
C VAL A 695 -20.80 41.34 6.56
N VAL A 696 -20.05 40.28 6.28
CA VAL A 696 -18.60 40.25 6.45
C VAL A 696 -18.01 41.09 5.33
N ARG A 697 -17.72 42.37 5.62
CA ARG A 697 -16.94 43.23 4.74
C ARG A 697 -15.46 42.98 5.04
N SER A 698 -14.72 42.45 4.07
CA SER A 698 -13.28 42.21 4.18
C SER A 698 -12.53 42.85 3.02
N LYS A 699 -11.24 43.11 3.23
CA LYS A 699 -10.31 43.40 2.13
C LYS A 699 -9.85 42.05 1.58
N VAL A 700 -10.32 41.70 0.38
CA VAL A 700 -9.90 40.46 -0.29
C VAL A 700 -8.42 40.58 -0.64
N GLN A 701 -7.62 39.64 -0.16
CA GLN A 701 -6.22 39.49 -0.58
C GLN A 701 -6.14 38.39 -1.63
N ARG A 702 -6.04 38.78 -2.90
CA ARG A 702 -5.74 37.82 -3.97
C ARG A 702 -4.29 37.34 -3.82
N PHE A 703 -4.08 36.04 -3.94
CA PHE A 703 -2.76 35.46 -4.14
C PHE A 703 -2.43 35.37 -5.64
N GLY A 704 -1.18 35.09 -5.99
CA GLY A 704 -0.86 34.73 -7.38
C GLY A 704 -1.58 33.45 -7.81
N GLU A 705 -1.41 33.08 -9.07
CA GLU A 705 -1.87 31.76 -9.55
C GLU A 705 -0.97 30.65 -9.01
N ASN A 706 -1.49 29.42 -8.97
CA ASN A 706 -0.73 28.21 -8.62
C ASN A 706 -0.10 28.19 -7.22
N VAL A 707 -0.76 28.78 -6.22
CA VAL A 707 -0.38 28.60 -4.81
C VAL A 707 -0.56 27.13 -4.42
N ASP A 708 0.55 26.43 -4.20
CA ASP A 708 0.58 25.04 -3.76
C ASP A 708 0.64 24.91 -2.22
N THR A 709 0.57 23.67 -1.73
CA THR A 709 0.59 23.37 -0.30
C THR A 709 1.88 23.84 0.39
N ASP A 710 3.03 23.73 -0.30
CA ASP A 710 4.33 24.13 0.23
C ASP A 710 4.50 25.66 0.24
N ALA A 711 3.76 26.38 -0.62
CA ALA A 711 3.62 27.83 -0.54
C ALA A 711 2.76 28.29 0.66
N ILE A 712 1.75 27.50 1.06
CA ILE A 712 0.88 27.80 2.22
C ILE A 712 1.61 27.50 3.53
N ILE A 713 2.05 26.26 3.73
CA ILE A 713 2.89 25.84 4.86
C ILE A 713 4.11 25.14 4.28
N PRO A 714 5.30 25.77 4.31
CA PRO A 714 6.52 25.10 3.85
C PRO A 714 6.76 23.80 4.61
N ALA A 715 7.21 22.79 3.87
CA ALA A 715 7.32 21.43 4.37
C ALA A 715 8.08 21.31 5.70
N GLU A 716 9.18 22.05 5.86
CA GLU A 716 10.00 22.10 7.09
C GLU A 716 9.24 22.50 8.36
N PHE A 717 8.11 23.21 8.24
CA PHE A 717 7.26 23.61 9.35
C PHE A 717 6.04 22.70 9.55
N MET A 718 5.77 21.74 8.66
CA MET A 718 4.64 20.80 8.82
C MET A 718 4.69 20.02 10.15
N PRO A 719 5.86 19.62 10.68
CA PRO A 719 5.94 18.99 12.00
C PRO A 719 5.71 19.95 13.19
N GLY A 720 5.15 21.14 12.95
CA GLY A 720 4.94 22.20 13.94
C GLY A 720 4.22 21.74 15.21
N ILE A 721 4.39 22.51 16.27
CA ILE A 721 3.98 22.13 17.63
C ILE A 721 2.47 22.28 17.80
N ASP A 722 1.93 23.42 17.37
CA ASP A 722 0.52 23.77 17.49
C ASP A 722 0.06 24.67 16.33
N ASN A 723 -1.20 25.12 16.38
CA ASN A 723 -1.77 25.95 15.32
C ASN A 723 -1.17 27.37 15.31
N ALA A 724 -0.69 27.88 16.45
CA ALA A 724 -0.06 29.19 16.52
C ALA A 724 1.34 29.14 15.90
N ASP A 725 2.09 28.07 16.15
CA ASP A 725 3.38 27.76 15.55
C ASP A 725 3.25 27.61 14.03
N LEU A 726 2.36 26.72 13.55
CA LEU A 726 2.06 26.57 12.12
C LEU A 726 1.62 27.90 11.47
N GLY A 727 0.74 28.65 12.15
CA GLY A 727 0.31 29.98 11.72
C GLY A 727 1.45 31.01 11.70
N SER A 728 2.47 30.85 12.53
CA SER A 728 3.67 31.70 12.53
C SER A 728 4.59 31.45 11.33
N HIS A 729 4.37 30.35 10.62
CA HIS A 729 5.11 29.94 9.44
C HIS A 729 4.28 29.95 8.14
N CYS A 730 2.99 30.30 8.22
CA CYS A 730 2.14 30.37 7.03
C CYS A 730 2.64 31.43 6.03
N PHE A 731 2.71 31.01 4.77
CA PHE A 731 3.27 31.78 3.65
C PHE A 731 4.65 32.37 3.95
N GLN A 732 5.47 31.69 4.78
CA GLN A 732 6.77 32.19 5.24
C GLN A 732 7.68 32.61 4.09
N TYR A 733 7.80 31.78 3.08
CA TYR A 733 8.68 32.03 1.94
C TYR A 733 7.97 32.64 0.74
N TYR A 734 6.65 32.44 0.62
CA TYR A 734 5.89 32.94 -0.51
C TYR A 734 5.42 34.38 -0.32
N ARG A 735 4.95 34.75 0.88
CA ARG A 735 4.46 36.09 1.19
C ARG A 735 4.79 36.49 2.64
N PRO A 736 6.04 36.85 2.96
CA PRO A 736 6.48 37.11 4.33
C PRO A 736 5.62 38.11 5.10
N SER A 737 5.13 39.17 4.43
CA SER A 737 4.24 40.19 5.01
C SER A 737 2.85 39.70 5.42
N PHE A 738 2.44 38.50 5.00
CA PHE A 738 1.09 37.97 5.24
C PHE A 738 0.76 37.90 6.73
N ARG A 739 1.70 37.41 7.53
CA ARG A 739 1.52 37.20 8.97
C ARG A 739 1.39 38.53 9.71
N ASP A 740 2.20 39.52 9.35
CA ASP A 740 2.10 40.86 9.92
C ASP A 740 0.75 41.50 9.60
N LYS A 741 0.28 41.36 8.35
CA LYS A 741 -1.04 41.84 7.94
C LYS A 741 -2.17 41.14 8.69
N ALA A 742 -2.08 39.83 8.88
CA ALA A 742 -3.04 39.05 9.64
C ALA A 742 -3.09 39.50 11.11
N LYS A 743 -1.93 39.68 11.75
CA LYS A 743 -1.79 40.20 13.12
C LYS A 743 -2.32 41.64 13.26
N GLN A 744 -2.19 42.45 12.22
CA GLN A 744 -2.74 43.82 12.15
C GLN A 744 -4.26 43.86 11.83
N GLY A 745 -4.96 42.71 11.87
CA GLY A 745 -6.41 42.65 11.73
C GLY A 745 -6.93 42.51 10.30
N SER A 746 -6.06 42.23 9.33
CA SER A 746 -6.52 41.85 7.99
C SER A 746 -7.22 40.50 8.06
N ARG A 747 -8.54 40.47 7.81
CA ARG A 747 -9.28 39.21 7.69
C ARG A 747 -8.98 38.57 6.33
N ILE A 748 -8.41 37.38 6.37
CA ILE A 748 -8.10 36.54 5.22
C ILE A 748 -9.36 35.72 4.92
N MET A 749 -9.85 35.77 3.69
CA MET A 749 -10.98 34.99 3.22
C MET A 749 -10.53 34.16 2.04
#